data_AF-A0AAN7XZ37-F1
#
_entry.id   AF-A0AAN7XZ37-F1
#
_cell.length_a   1.000
_cell.length_b   1.000
_cell.length_c   1.000
_cell.angle_alpha   90.00
_cell.angle_beta   90.00
_cell.angle_gamma   90.00
#
_symmetry.space_group_name_H-M   'P 1'
#
loop_
_entity.id
_entity.type
_entity.pdbx_description
1 polymer ?
#
loop_
_entity_poly.entity_id
_entity_poly.type
_entity_poly.pdbx_seq_one_letter_code
_entity_poly.pdbx_strand_id
1 'polypeptide(L)'
;MERGRLSRALGGRLSELPMRVQDSNRMSMVYTTPKSKQPSFGKLNIPKPQSVNSERRTSFFDSQRTSGAGMRRNSTMSGFGGNEKIKDNRPLHDKAFVQQCNRQLHEFLTEQNYPGPLSAKTFVSPSTKEFVKVFEFVYCQLDSTFEMPNSKVEEEVPALLKSLKYPFALSKSSMYSVGAPHTWPQALGALTWMIDHVKIVWCMSKQEQLFRDFEENTEDIEEGAEYNKLVQDYLAEAYLKFMEGEDTFDEVDNVFLNKLDKLYNVDEARLDLMEEKYRILSIELERLEKESHMDHLTTKRMEKMQLQTDLKKLQSYRSSLDSFQANLECKYSEMSDELETIDSHQESLKHEQNELQQRLENQKLTPADVERINREKRELQQTINSFNKSLKDAEQHKWNEEIALAKVNQKVELKVAEYHKLARKLKLMPQYAENAGAHDFEIRPFEWGTMVQHKVQIQKFLMKMVGEVEEENSRFTNMKLSLEEFYEQVGSNILDKSNDLKNLKEQIRKVDERLDSDMQEWAQEEQDWAAEMESEENHRKLLQKKVNYGYDEAVQQLKLAQQQYHLVLQETNEERRTVANNLASVFTTAANHLSITEKCSEDLHSRVQRVFSKAEEDDEAASQKLRETSKSFISKANSL
;
A
#
# COMPACT_ATOMS: atom_id res chain seq x y z
N MET A 1 11.12 -36.56 -30.14
CA MET A 1 10.97 -36.97 -31.55
C MET A 1 9.80 -36.19 -32.12
N GLU A 2 10.09 -35.19 -32.95
CA GLU A 2 9.13 -34.36 -33.68
C GLU A 2 8.55 -35.08 -34.89
N ARG A 3 7.30 -34.78 -35.23
CA ARG A 3 6.66 -34.75 -36.57
C ARG A 3 5.22 -34.29 -36.35
N GLY A 4 4.59 -33.42 -37.12
CA GLY A 4 4.97 -32.68 -38.32
C GLY A 4 3.77 -31.81 -38.72
N ARG A 5 4.04 -30.61 -39.26
CA ARG A 5 3.03 -29.72 -39.88
C ARG A 5 2.76 -30.15 -41.31
N LEU A 6 1.51 -30.03 -41.77
CA LEU A 6 1.18 -29.70 -43.16
C LEU A 6 -0.06 -28.79 -43.23
N SER A 7 0.10 -27.72 -44.01
CA SER A 7 -0.89 -26.69 -44.33
C SER A 7 -1.73 -27.05 -45.56
N ARG A 8 -2.93 -26.49 -45.70
CA ARG A 8 -3.46 -26.06 -47.01
C ARG A 8 -4.55 -25.00 -46.89
N ALA A 9 -4.42 -23.96 -47.73
CA ALA A 9 -5.32 -22.84 -47.91
C ALA A 9 -5.97 -22.90 -49.30
N LEU A 10 -7.23 -22.46 -49.39
CA LEU A 10 -7.99 -21.98 -50.57
C LEU A 10 -9.05 -21.03 -49.95
N GLY A 11 -9.31 -19.77 -50.35
CA GLY A 11 -9.13 -19.05 -51.60
C GLY A 11 -10.51 -18.66 -52.15
N GLY A 12 -10.89 -17.37 -52.12
CA GLY A 12 -12.09 -16.88 -52.84
C GLY A 12 -12.72 -15.59 -52.31
N ARG A 13 -12.39 -14.44 -52.92
CA ARG A 13 -13.09 -13.15 -52.86
C ARG A 13 -13.60 -12.81 -54.27
N LEU A 14 -14.72 -12.06 -54.35
CA LEU A 14 -15.13 -11.00 -55.31
C LEU A 14 -16.68 -10.90 -55.23
N SER A 15 -17.30 -9.80 -54.76
CA SER A 15 -17.50 -8.44 -55.33
C SER A 15 -18.76 -8.32 -56.21
N GLU A 16 -19.76 -7.52 -55.78
CA GLU A 16 -20.45 -6.51 -56.63
C GLU A 16 -21.39 -5.59 -55.83
N LEU A 17 -21.27 -4.27 -56.09
CA LEU A 17 -22.22 -3.16 -55.84
C LEU A 17 -23.13 -3.01 -57.11
N PRO A 18 -24.08 -2.04 -57.31
CA PRO A 18 -24.31 -0.76 -56.60
C PRO A 18 -25.78 -0.19 -56.49
N MET A 19 -25.91 0.98 -55.83
CA MET A 19 -26.86 2.11 -56.07
C MET A 19 -28.37 1.93 -55.76
N ARG A 20 -29.20 2.89 -55.27
CA ARG A 20 -29.19 4.31 -54.81
C ARG A 20 -30.69 4.63 -54.49
N VAL A 21 -31.15 5.25 -53.39
CA VAL A 21 -31.55 6.69 -53.21
C VAL A 21 -32.67 6.82 -52.12
N GLN A 22 -32.47 7.76 -51.16
CA GLN A 22 -33.39 8.65 -50.38
C GLN A 22 -34.65 8.09 -49.65
N ASP A 23 -35.10 8.60 -48.49
CA ASP A 23 -34.91 9.92 -47.87
C ASP A 23 -35.21 9.95 -46.35
N SER A 24 -34.55 10.88 -45.64
CA SER A 24 -35.03 11.74 -44.54
C SER A 24 -35.60 11.17 -43.22
N ASN A 25 -34.87 11.34 -42.09
CA ASN A 25 -35.08 12.46 -41.15
C ASN A 25 -34.18 12.40 -39.89
N ARG A 26 -33.51 13.54 -39.60
CA ARG A 26 -33.24 14.20 -38.29
C ARG A 26 -32.65 13.34 -37.15
N MET A 27 -31.49 13.62 -36.54
CA MET A 27 -30.95 14.91 -36.10
C MET A 27 -29.40 14.91 -36.02
N SER A 28 -28.85 16.02 -36.49
CA SER A 28 -27.48 16.55 -36.56
C SER A 28 -26.92 16.96 -35.17
N MET A 29 -25.65 17.26 -34.85
CA MET A 29 -24.34 17.52 -35.51
C MET A 29 -23.27 17.63 -34.39
N VAL A 30 -22.06 17.06 -34.47
CA VAL A 30 -20.81 17.52 -35.13
C VAL A 30 -20.01 18.63 -34.41
N TYR A 31 -18.84 18.20 -33.92
CA TYR A 31 -17.46 18.75 -33.90
C TYR A 31 -17.09 20.25 -34.09
N THR A 32 -15.93 20.55 -33.48
CA THR A 32 -14.81 21.46 -33.86
C THR A 32 -14.63 22.79 -33.10
N THR A 33 -13.38 23.02 -32.66
CA THR A 33 -12.72 24.28 -32.23
C THR A 33 -12.62 25.29 -33.41
N PRO A 34 -12.27 26.62 -33.28
CA PRO A 34 -11.29 27.26 -32.36
C PRO A 34 -11.49 28.79 -32.00
N LYS A 35 -10.49 29.37 -31.29
CA LYS A 35 -10.03 30.81 -31.24
C LYS A 35 -10.65 31.88 -30.27
N SER A 36 -9.76 32.34 -29.36
CA SER A 36 -9.39 33.72 -28.92
C SER A 36 -10.43 34.78 -28.48
N LYS A 37 -10.29 35.28 -27.23
CA LYS A 37 -9.74 36.61 -26.86
C LYS A 37 -9.86 36.87 -25.34
N GLN A 38 -8.75 37.25 -24.72
CA GLN A 38 -8.55 37.88 -23.39
C GLN A 38 -9.09 39.34 -23.39
N PRO A 39 -9.38 40.00 -22.24
CA PRO A 39 -8.39 40.46 -21.21
C PRO A 39 -8.90 40.29 -19.76
N SER A 40 -8.22 40.53 -18.64
CA SER A 40 -6.86 40.89 -18.19
C SER A 40 -6.95 41.04 -16.64
N PHE A 41 -5.78 41.07 -15.98
CA PHE A 41 -5.42 41.43 -14.59
C PHE A 41 -5.20 40.23 -13.65
N GLY A 42 -4.02 39.96 -13.10
CA GLY A 42 -2.64 40.48 -13.22
C GLY A 42 -1.70 39.44 -12.54
N LYS A 43 -0.58 39.02 -13.14
CA LYS A 43 0.79 39.60 -13.04
C LYS A 43 1.38 39.46 -11.61
N LEU A 44 2.54 38.84 -11.35
CA LEU A 44 3.73 38.57 -12.18
C LEU A 44 4.58 37.38 -11.66
N ASN A 45 5.23 36.74 -12.64
CA ASN A 45 6.35 35.80 -12.59
C ASN A 45 7.65 36.38 -11.99
N ILE A 46 8.59 35.51 -11.58
CA ILE A 46 9.95 35.40 -12.20
C ILE A 46 10.65 34.10 -11.70
N PRO A 47 11.54 33.47 -12.51
CA PRO A 47 11.95 32.07 -12.41
C PRO A 47 13.44 31.84 -12.06
N LYS A 48 13.81 30.55 -11.91
CA LYS A 48 15.19 29.98 -12.00
C LYS A 48 15.85 30.31 -13.35
N PRO A 49 17.21 30.36 -13.49
CA PRO A 49 18.00 29.13 -13.74
C PRO A 49 19.49 29.17 -13.28
N GLN A 50 20.25 28.19 -13.79
CA GLN A 50 21.50 27.55 -13.34
C GLN A 50 22.84 28.24 -13.73
N SER A 51 23.89 27.88 -12.97
CA SER A 51 25.27 27.44 -13.33
C SER A 51 26.27 28.39 -14.02
N VAL A 52 27.49 28.53 -13.44
CA VAL A 52 28.80 27.98 -13.91
C VAL A 52 29.98 28.76 -13.25
N ASN A 53 30.96 28.03 -12.71
CA ASN A 53 32.39 28.29 -12.41
C ASN A 53 32.93 29.70 -12.08
N SER A 54 33.73 29.81 -11.00
CA SER A 54 35.21 29.85 -11.06
C SER A 54 35.83 30.47 -9.79
N GLU A 55 36.78 29.72 -9.24
CA GLU A 55 37.99 30.06 -8.46
C GLU A 55 38.30 31.49 -7.93
N ARG A 56 38.97 31.43 -6.77
CA ARG A 56 40.05 32.29 -6.19
C ARG A 56 39.67 33.29 -5.09
N ARG A 57 40.17 32.95 -3.90
CA ARG A 57 41.09 33.75 -3.05
C ARG A 57 41.07 35.26 -3.29
N THR A 58 40.86 36.05 -2.22
CA THR A 58 41.95 36.83 -1.58
C THR A 58 41.47 37.57 -0.34
N SER A 59 42.36 37.57 0.64
CA SER A 59 42.40 38.25 1.93
C SER A 59 42.39 39.78 1.86
N PHE A 60 41.72 40.39 2.83
CA PHE A 60 41.71 41.82 3.13
C PHE A 60 42.92 42.20 3.99
N PHE A 61 43.91 42.84 3.37
CA PHE A 61 44.84 43.76 4.04
C PHE A 61 45.02 44.95 3.09
N ASP A 62 44.44 46.10 3.45
CA ASP A 62 44.68 47.37 2.78
C ASP A 62 45.45 48.28 3.75
N SER A 63 46.66 48.66 3.36
CA SER A 63 47.42 49.74 3.97
C SER A 63 47.82 50.68 2.84
N GLN A 64 47.00 51.71 2.66
CA GLN A 64 47.20 52.78 1.71
C GLN A 64 48.23 53.79 2.20
N ARG A 65 49.19 54.10 1.33
CA ARG A 65 49.80 55.43 1.22
C ARG A 65 49.71 55.88 -0.23
N THR A 66 48.81 56.81 -0.54
CA THR A 66 49.07 57.88 -1.53
C THR A 66 48.20 59.09 -1.23
N SER A 67 48.80 60.24 -1.47
CA SER A 67 48.35 61.61 -1.22
C SER A 67 47.37 62.10 -2.29
N GLY A 68 46.42 62.97 -1.94
CA GLY A 68 45.68 63.73 -2.97
C GLY A 68 44.43 64.47 -2.48
N ALA A 69 44.57 65.79 -2.37
CA ALA A 69 43.59 66.85 -2.11
C ALA A 69 42.11 66.59 -2.46
N GLY A 70 41.20 67.03 -1.58
CA GLY A 70 39.82 67.37 -1.99
C GLY A 70 38.74 67.32 -0.90
N MET A 71 38.46 68.49 -0.31
CA MET A 71 37.12 68.96 0.06
C MET A 71 36.37 68.39 1.29
N ARG A 72 36.24 69.28 2.28
CA ARG A 72 35.09 69.59 3.17
C ARG A 72 34.29 68.42 3.78
N ARG A 73 34.38 68.32 5.11
CA ARG A 73 33.27 67.88 5.96
C ARG A 73 33.03 68.87 7.09
N ASN A 74 31.79 69.33 7.16
CA ASN A 74 31.17 69.86 8.37
C ASN A 74 31.14 68.75 9.43
N SER A 75 31.57 69.05 10.64
CA SER A 75 30.89 68.64 11.87
C SER A 75 31.50 69.40 13.05
N THR A 76 30.72 70.36 13.52
CA THR A 76 30.68 70.88 14.89
C THR A 76 31.08 69.84 15.94
N MET A 77 32.29 69.98 16.50
CA MET A 77 32.55 69.84 17.94
C MET A 77 33.97 70.36 18.25
N SER A 78 34.00 71.58 18.78
CA SER A 78 35.00 72.16 19.69
C SER A 78 36.47 71.83 19.47
N GLY A 79 37.11 72.60 18.59
CA GLY A 79 38.54 72.93 18.73
C GLY A 79 38.71 73.97 19.83
N PHE A 80 39.34 73.57 20.94
CA PHE A 80 39.88 74.46 21.96
C PHE A 80 41.34 74.08 22.18
N GLY A 81 42.22 75.08 22.18
CA GLY A 81 43.61 74.94 22.60
C GLY A 81 44.63 75.23 21.50
N GLY A 82 44.89 76.51 21.27
CA GLY A 82 46.23 76.92 20.86
C GLY A 82 47.25 76.52 21.93
N ASN A 83 48.55 76.71 21.65
CA ASN A 83 49.65 76.50 22.59
C ASN A 83 49.61 77.53 23.77
N GLU A 84 48.49 77.61 24.49
CA GLU A 84 48.47 78.18 25.82
C GLU A 84 49.21 77.20 26.72
N LYS A 85 50.37 77.63 27.22
CA LYS A 85 51.11 76.89 28.24
C LYS A 85 50.14 76.63 29.39
N ILE A 86 49.71 75.38 29.57
CA ILE A 86 48.85 74.98 30.68
C ILE A 86 49.50 75.52 31.95
N LYS A 87 48.80 76.43 32.63
CA LYS A 87 49.31 77.02 33.87
C LYS A 87 49.24 75.95 34.96
N ASP A 88 50.30 75.82 35.72
CA ASP A 88 50.29 74.93 36.89
C ASP A 88 49.32 75.49 37.94
N ASN A 89 48.24 74.75 38.17
CA ASN A 89 47.19 75.11 39.13
C ASN A 89 47.58 74.74 40.57
N ARG A 90 48.69 74.00 40.77
CA ARG A 90 49.16 73.64 42.11
C ARG A 90 49.72 74.89 42.80
N PRO A 91 49.39 75.14 44.07
CA PRO A 91 49.88 76.30 44.81
C PRO A 91 51.33 76.08 45.27
N LEU A 92 52.27 75.97 44.32
CA LEU A 92 53.71 75.71 44.58
C LEU A 92 54.43 76.83 45.34
N HIS A 93 53.80 78.01 45.46
CA HIS A 93 54.32 79.12 46.26
C HIS A 93 53.73 79.20 47.67
N ASP A 94 52.69 78.41 47.97
CA ASP A 94 52.12 78.32 49.30
C ASP A 94 52.98 77.38 50.18
N LYS A 95 53.45 77.91 51.32
CA LYS A 95 54.27 77.16 52.26
C LYS A 95 53.53 75.95 52.83
N ALA A 96 52.21 76.04 53.04
CA ALA A 96 51.43 74.93 53.59
C ALA A 96 51.38 73.74 52.61
N PHE A 97 51.14 74.02 51.32
CA PHE A 97 51.14 73.01 50.26
C PHE A 97 52.52 72.36 50.08
N VAL A 98 53.59 73.14 50.06
CA VAL A 98 54.96 72.60 49.94
C VAL A 98 55.30 71.68 51.13
N GLN A 99 54.89 72.04 52.35
CA GLN A 99 55.06 71.17 53.52
C GLN A 99 54.24 69.88 53.43
N GLN A 100 53.03 69.94 52.85
CA GLN A 100 52.23 68.74 52.58
C GLN A 100 52.91 67.81 51.57
N CYS A 101 53.43 68.33 50.45
CA CYS A 101 54.16 67.53 49.47
C CYS A 101 55.42 66.87 50.05
N ASN A 102 56.13 67.59 50.92
CA ASN A 102 57.27 67.04 51.65
C ASN A 102 56.89 65.89 52.57
N ARG A 103 55.77 66.02 53.30
CA ARG A 103 55.25 64.93 54.14
C ARG A 103 54.86 63.72 53.30
N GLN A 104 54.20 63.92 52.16
CA GLN A 104 53.85 62.83 51.23
C GLN A 104 55.09 62.12 50.67
N LEU A 105 56.12 62.88 50.29
CA LEU A 105 57.39 62.31 49.85
C LEU A 105 58.05 61.51 50.96
N HIS A 106 58.09 62.04 52.18
CA HIS A 106 58.67 61.35 53.34
C HIS A 106 57.93 60.04 53.67
N GLU A 107 56.60 60.09 53.72
CA GLU A 107 55.73 58.93 53.96
C GLU A 107 55.99 57.85 52.91
N PHE A 108 55.97 58.21 51.63
CA PHE A 108 56.23 57.27 50.54
C PHE A 108 57.63 56.63 50.60
N LEU A 109 58.68 57.42 50.82
CA LEU A 109 60.04 56.89 50.92
C LEU A 109 60.21 55.96 52.14
N THR A 110 59.48 56.21 53.22
CA THR A 110 59.48 55.37 54.42
C THR A 110 58.73 54.07 54.17
N GLU A 111 57.53 54.13 53.58
CA GLU A 111 56.71 52.97 53.26
C GLU A 111 57.41 52.00 52.30
N GLN A 112 58.15 52.52 51.32
CA GLN A 112 58.83 51.72 50.30
C GLN A 112 60.28 51.34 50.66
N ASN A 113 60.71 51.59 51.91
CA ASN A 113 62.04 51.26 52.42
C ASN A 113 63.21 51.86 51.60
N TYR A 114 63.19 53.18 51.39
CA TYR A 114 64.29 53.88 50.71
C TYR A 114 65.65 53.64 51.41
N PRO A 115 66.70 53.22 50.69
CA PRO A 115 67.98 52.83 51.30
C PRO A 115 68.88 54.02 51.73
N GLY A 116 68.54 55.25 51.33
CA GLY A 116 69.32 56.45 51.67
C GLY A 116 68.90 57.12 52.99
N PRO A 117 69.73 58.02 53.55
CA PRO A 117 69.41 58.71 54.80
C PRO A 117 68.26 59.72 54.62
N LEU A 118 67.16 59.53 55.36
CA LEU A 118 66.03 60.46 55.42
C LEU A 118 66.30 61.59 56.43
N SER A 119 67.15 62.55 56.07
CA SER A 119 67.46 63.71 56.92
C SER A 119 66.44 64.85 56.71
N ALA A 120 66.10 65.60 57.76
CA ALA A 120 65.24 66.79 57.67
C ALA A 120 65.76 67.84 56.66
N LYS A 121 67.07 67.84 56.34
CA LYS A 121 67.67 68.70 55.32
C LYS A 121 67.29 68.31 53.88
N THR A 122 67.08 67.02 53.62
CA THR A 122 66.73 66.48 52.30
C THR A 122 65.36 66.95 51.83
N PHE A 123 64.45 67.28 52.75
CA PHE A 123 63.08 67.74 52.45
C PHE A 123 62.95 69.27 52.39
N VAL A 124 63.96 70.02 52.83
CA VAL A 124 63.91 71.50 52.82
C VAL A 124 64.77 72.09 51.70
N SER A 125 65.94 71.52 51.45
CA SER A 125 66.86 71.99 50.40
C SER A 125 67.84 70.87 50.02
N PRO A 126 67.41 69.86 49.24
CA PRO A 126 68.27 68.76 48.84
C PRO A 126 69.36 69.18 47.87
N SER A 127 70.50 68.48 47.92
CA SER A 127 71.51 68.56 46.87
C SER A 127 71.01 67.90 45.58
N THR A 128 71.56 68.29 44.43
CA THR A 128 71.25 67.65 43.14
C THR A 128 71.48 66.13 43.18
N LYS A 129 72.51 65.66 43.89
CA LYS A 129 72.78 64.22 44.04
C LYS A 129 71.70 63.51 44.85
N GLU A 130 71.23 64.11 45.94
CA GLU A 130 70.16 63.52 46.75
C GLU A 130 68.83 63.51 46.00
N PHE A 131 68.50 64.61 45.30
CA PHE A 131 67.32 64.67 44.46
C PHE A 131 67.33 63.58 43.38
N VAL A 132 68.45 63.40 42.67
CA VAL A 132 68.56 62.39 41.62
C VAL A 132 68.39 60.97 42.18
N LYS A 133 68.96 60.66 43.35
CA LYS A 133 68.76 59.35 44.01
C LYS A 133 67.32 59.11 44.44
N VAL A 134 66.65 60.15 44.96
CA VAL A 134 65.23 60.08 45.32
C VAL A 134 64.36 59.92 44.06
N PHE A 135 64.67 60.66 42.99
CA PHE A 135 64.00 60.56 41.71
C PHE A 135 64.15 59.16 41.10
N GLU A 136 65.38 58.65 41.05
CA GLU A 136 65.70 57.29 40.60
C GLU A 136 64.92 56.26 41.40
N PHE A 137 64.94 56.33 42.73
CA PHE A 137 64.20 55.39 43.57
C PHE A 137 62.70 55.40 43.31
N VAL A 138 62.09 56.59 43.17
CA VAL A 138 60.65 56.71 42.85
C VAL A 138 60.37 56.19 41.44
N TYR A 139 61.27 56.42 40.48
CA TYR A 139 61.13 55.92 39.11
C TYR A 139 61.30 54.40 39.03
N CYS A 140 62.17 53.80 39.83
CA CYS A 140 62.34 52.34 39.91
C CYS A 140 61.08 51.61 40.42
N GLN A 141 60.13 52.33 41.03
CA GLN A 141 58.82 51.77 41.37
C GLN A 141 57.91 51.59 40.14
N LEU A 142 58.22 52.26 39.03
CA LEU A 142 57.57 52.07 37.73
C LEU A 142 58.33 51.06 36.87
N ASP A 143 59.66 51.09 36.91
CA ASP A 143 60.54 50.18 36.15
C ASP A 143 61.67 49.67 37.04
N SER A 144 61.55 48.42 37.50
CA SER A 144 62.52 47.80 38.41
C SER A 144 63.89 47.56 37.79
N THR A 145 64.03 47.69 36.46
CA THR A 145 65.30 47.49 35.74
C THR A 145 66.03 48.80 35.45
N PHE A 146 65.45 49.94 35.80
CA PHE A 146 66.01 51.24 35.50
C PHE A 146 67.17 51.60 36.43
N GLU A 147 68.27 52.08 35.84
CA GLU A 147 69.40 52.71 36.54
C GLU A 147 69.65 54.09 35.95
N MET A 148 69.85 55.11 36.80
CA MET A 148 70.08 56.47 36.35
C MET A 148 71.46 56.60 35.68
N PRO A 149 71.56 57.16 34.45
CA PRO A 149 72.84 57.37 33.80
C PRO A 149 73.81 58.24 34.63
N ASN A 150 75.07 57.82 34.72
CA ASN A 150 76.11 58.54 35.48
C ASN A 150 76.51 59.90 34.87
N SER A 151 76.02 60.24 33.67
CA SER A 151 76.33 61.50 32.98
C SER A 151 75.06 62.17 32.47
N LYS A 152 75.02 63.51 32.50
CA LYS A 152 73.91 64.35 31.97
C LYS A 152 72.56 64.15 32.65
N VAL A 153 72.54 63.87 33.96
CA VAL A 153 71.31 63.75 34.76
C VAL A 153 70.38 64.97 34.66
N GLU A 154 70.95 66.15 34.36
CA GLU A 154 70.20 67.39 34.14
C GLU A 154 69.39 67.44 32.82
N GLU A 155 69.72 66.57 31.86
CA GLU A 155 68.97 66.38 30.60
C GLU A 155 68.01 65.18 30.73
N GLU A 156 68.46 64.11 31.40
CA GLU A 156 67.70 62.86 31.54
C GLU A 156 66.45 63.03 32.41
N VAL A 157 66.54 63.70 33.57
CA VAL A 157 65.37 63.85 34.47
C VAL A 157 64.21 64.59 33.79
N PRO A 158 64.41 65.75 33.13
CA PRO A 158 63.35 66.37 32.33
C PRO A 158 62.84 65.50 31.17
N ALA A 159 63.72 64.71 30.54
CA ALA A 159 63.33 63.81 29.45
C ALA A 159 62.43 62.66 29.93
N LEU A 160 62.75 62.06 31.09
CA LEU A 160 61.94 61.04 31.74
C LEU A 160 60.59 61.58 32.21
N LEU A 161 60.56 62.77 32.83
CA LEU A 161 59.29 63.40 33.17
C LEU A 161 58.45 63.67 31.92
N LYS A 162 59.07 64.07 30.82
CA LYS A 162 58.38 64.28 29.54
C LYS A 162 57.88 62.97 28.92
N SER A 163 58.61 61.86 29.04
CA SER A 163 58.17 60.54 28.56
C SER A 163 56.96 60.04 29.34
N LEU A 164 56.96 60.27 30.66
CA LEU A 164 55.82 60.04 31.56
C LEU A 164 54.64 61.00 31.34
N LYS A 165 54.73 61.91 30.36
CA LYS A 165 53.72 62.94 30.03
C LYS A 165 53.52 64.00 31.12
N TYR A 166 54.59 64.30 31.83
CA TYR A 166 54.91 65.52 32.59
C TYR A 166 54.25 66.81 32.08
N PRO A 167 53.06 67.30 32.51
CA PRO A 167 52.48 68.52 31.92
C PRO A 167 53.34 69.78 32.12
N PHE A 168 54.21 69.81 33.13
CA PHE A 168 54.99 71.00 33.50
C PHE A 168 56.50 70.75 33.35
N ALA A 169 57.11 71.25 32.28
CA ALA A 169 58.53 70.99 32.01
C ALA A 169 59.46 71.62 33.06
N LEU A 170 60.39 70.84 33.60
CA LEU A 170 61.54 71.34 34.36
C LEU A 170 62.67 71.70 33.39
N SER A 171 63.25 72.90 33.51
CA SER A 171 64.36 73.32 32.67
C SER A 171 65.69 72.71 33.13
N LYS A 172 66.64 72.55 32.19
CA LYS A 172 68.01 72.10 32.49
C LYS A 172 68.69 72.95 33.58
N SER A 173 68.41 74.26 33.62
CA SER A 173 68.92 75.17 34.67
C SER A 173 68.38 74.87 36.07
N SER A 174 67.13 74.41 36.18
CA SER A 174 66.51 74.02 37.45
C SER A 174 67.19 72.80 38.06
N MET A 175 67.70 71.88 37.23
CA MET A 175 68.37 70.66 37.68
C MET A 175 69.73 70.92 38.35
N TYR A 176 70.48 71.93 37.88
CA TYR A 176 71.74 72.34 38.53
C TYR A 176 71.54 72.99 39.91
N SER A 177 70.32 73.45 40.23
CA SER A 177 70.01 74.19 41.45
C SER A 177 68.68 73.74 42.09
N VAL A 178 68.45 72.43 42.10
CA VAL A 178 67.15 71.85 42.48
C VAL A 178 66.71 72.19 43.92
N GLY A 179 67.65 72.35 44.85
CA GLY A 179 67.38 72.74 46.24
C GLY A 179 67.16 74.24 46.47
N ALA A 180 67.25 75.09 45.44
CA ALA A 180 67.07 76.53 45.62
C ALA A 180 65.62 76.87 46.05
N PRO A 181 65.40 77.89 46.91
CA PRO A 181 64.07 78.19 47.47
C PRO A 181 62.93 78.40 46.46
N HIS A 182 63.26 78.84 45.24
CA HIS A 182 62.28 79.06 44.16
C HIS A 182 62.17 77.88 43.18
N THR A 183 63.12 76.93 43.21
CA THR A 183 63.20 75.78 42.30
C THR A 183 62.70 74.50 42.97
N TRP A 184 63.01 74.32 44.26
CA TRP A 184 62.62 73.15 45.04
C TRP A 184 61.11 72.88 45.02
N PRO A 185 60.21 73.88 45.16
CA PRO A 185 58.78 73.61 45.08
C PRO A 185 58.33 73.02 43.74
N GLN A 186 58.97 73.41 42.62
CA GLN A 186 58.65 72.88 41.29
C GLN A 186 59.16 71.44 41.12
N ALA A 187 60.36 71.16 41.60
CA ALA A 187 60.96 69.82 41.56
C ALA A 187 60.24 68.84 42.51
N LEU A 188 59.91 69.29 43.72
CA LEU A 188 59.08 68.54 44.67
C LEU A 188 57.69 68.28 44.10
N GLY A 189 57.06 69.27 43.47
CA GLY A 189 55.80 69.07 42.76
C GLY A 189 55.89 67.99 41.67
N ALA A 190 57.02 67.91 40.94
CA ALA A 190 57.25 66.83 39.97
C ALA A 190 57.42 65.46 40.64
N LEU A 191 58.15 65.39 41.76
CA LEU A 191 58.33 64.14 42.53
C LEU A 191 57.02 63.65 43.14
N THR A 192 56.24 64.52 43.76
CA THR A 192 54.94 64.15 44.35
C THR A 192 53.97 63.70 43.26
N TRP A 193 53.95 64.38 42.10
CA TRP A 193 53.19 63.92 40.94
C TRP A 193 53.66 62.53 40.49
N MET A 194 54.97 62.27 40.45
CA MET A 194 55.50 60.96 40.06
C MET A 194 55.11 59.87 41.07
N ILE A 195 55.09 60.18 42.37
CA ILE A 195 54.56 59.30 43.42
C ILE A 195 53.08 59.01 43.20
N ASP A 196 52.27 60.03 42.90
CA ASP A 196 50.85 59.83 42.59
C ASP A 196 50.69 58.93 41.35
N HIS A 197 51.54 59.10 40.33
CA HIS A 197 51.59 58.21 39.17
C HIS A 197 51.93 56.76 39.53
N VAL A 198 52.93 56.55 40.39
CA VAL A 198 53.25 55.21 40.93
C VAL A 198 52.05 54.60 41.65
N LYS A 199 51.39 55.36 42.52
CA LYS A 199 50.21 54.91 43.26
C LYS A 199 49.05 54.54 42.33
N ILE A 200 48.84 55.31 41.25
CA ILE A 200 47.82 55.00 40.23
C ILE A 200 48.17 53.69 39.53
N VAL A 201 49.42 53.50 39.10
CA VAL A 201 49.86 52.25 38.44
C VAL A 201 49.67 51.04 39.35
N TRP A 202 50.02 51.14 40.63
CA TRP A 202 49.76 50.07 41.62
C TRP A 202 48.28 49.81 41.87
N CYS A 203 47.43 50.83 41.78
CA CYS A 203 46.00 50.65 41.91
C CYS A 203 45.41 49.96 40.68
N MET A 204 45.85 50.35 39.48
CA MET A 204 45.42 49.75 38.22
C MET A 204 45.83 48.27 38.14
N SER A 205 47.06 47.91 38.53
CA SER A 205 47.50 46.51 38.53
C SER A 205 46.70 45.63 39.50
N LYS A 206 46.25 46.20 40.64
CA LYS A 206 45.34 45.51 41.58
C LYS A 206 43.92 45.40 41.04
N GLN A 207 43.43 46.40 40.30
CA GLN A 207 42.10 46.38 39.71
C GLN A 207 41.99 45.41 38.53
N GLU A 208 43.05 45.25 37.73
CA GLU A 208 43.09 44.27 36.64
C GLU A 208 42.91 42.82 37.14
N GLN A 209 43.30 42.54 38.39
CA GLN A 209 42.97 41.28 39.06
C GLN A 209 41.48 41.15 39.45
N LEU A 210 40.79 42.26 39.71
CA LEU A 210 39.36 42.29 40.11
C LEU A 210 38.41 42.29 38.90
N PHE A 211 38.83 42.79 37.74
CA PHE A 211 38.03 42.78 36.51
C PHE A 211 38.04 41.43 35.77
N ARG A 212 38.75 40.42 36.31
CA ARG A 212 38.81 39.06 35.74
C ARG A 212 37.52 38.26 35.95
N ASP A 213 36.62 38.72 36.82
CA ASP A 213 35.43 38.00 37.29
C ASP A 213 34.11 38.50 36.67
N PHE A 214 34.16 39.34 35.62
CA PHE A 214 32.94 39.67 34.87
C PHE A 214 32.58 38.50 33.94
N GLU A 215 31.79 37.57 34.46
CA GLU A 215 31.07 36.54 33.70
C GLU A 215 30.10 37.22 32.71
N GLU A 216 30.55 37.39 31.48
CA GLU A 216 29.65 37.66 30.36
C GLU A 216 28.95 36.33 30.03
N ASN A 217 27.70 36.20 30.48
CA ASN A 217 26.85 35.04 30.19
C ASN A 217 26.51 35.03 28.68
N THR A 218 27.43 34.56 27.86
CA THR A 218 27.14 34.14 26.49
C THR A 218 26.53 32.75 26.54
N GLU A 219 25.42 32.54 25.81
CA GLU A 219 24.77 31.23 25.71
C GLU A 219 25.66 30.19 25.00
N ASP A 220 26.68 30.64 24.27
CA ASP A 220 27.70 29.80 23.65
C ASP A 220 28.94 29.72 24.55
N ILE A 221 29.28 28.49 24.97
CA ILE A 221 30.44 28.19 25.82
C ILE A 221 31.73 28.46 25.05
N GLU A 222 31.78 28.20 23.74
CA GLU A 222 32.98 28.39 22.91
C GLU A 222 33.29 29.86 22.62
N GLU A 223 32.28 30.73 22.68
CA GLU A 223 32.44 32.19 22.55
C GLU A 223 32.62 32.87 23.92
N GLY A 224 32.53 32.12 25.00
CA GLY A 224 32.61 32.61 26.37
C GLY A 224 34.01 33.06 26.79
N ALA A 225 34.04 34.05 27.70
CA ALA A 225 35.29 34.56 28.27
C ALA A 225 36.08 33.48 29.02
N GLU A 226 35.39 32.53 29.67
CA GLU A 226 36.02 31.43 30.41
C GLU A 226 36.72 30.42 29.50
N TYR A 227 36.09 30.05 28.38
CA TYR A 227 36.68 29.16 27.38
C TYR A 227 37.90 29.80 26.73
N ASN A 228 37.79 31.06 26.30
CA ASN A 228 38.90 31.80 25.69
C ASN A 228 40.09 31.94 26.65
N LYS A 229 39.83 32.19 27.94
CA LYS A 229 40.85 32.22 28.98
C LYS A 229 41.50 30.85 29.16
N LEU A 230 40.71 29.78 29.21
CA LEU A 230 41.21 28.42 29.34
C LEU A 230 42.14 28.05 28.16
N VAL A 231 41.75 28.42 26.94
CA VAL A 231 42.56 28.23 25.72
C VAL A 231 43.84 29.07 25.75
N GLN A 232 43.76 30.34 26.19
CA GLN A 232 44.94 31.20 26.33
C GLN A 232 45.93 30.66 27.38
N ASP A 233 45.44 30.22 28.54
CA ASP A 233 46.27 29.64 29.60
C ASP A 233 46.97 28.37 29.08
N TYR A 234 46.24 27.49 28.37
CA TYR A 234 46.80 26.30 27.72
C TYR A 234 47.89 26.66 26.69
N LEU A 235 47.59 27.58 25.77
CA LEU A 235 48.54 28.02 24.74
C LEU A 235 49.79 28.62 25.35
N ALA A 236 49.65 29.43 26.41
CA ALA A 236 50.79 30.04 27.08
C ALA A 236 51.69 28.98 27.73
N GLU A 237 51.10 28.00 28.43
CA GLU A 237 51.84 26.95 29.12
C GLU A 237 52.48 25.95 28.14
N ALA A 238 51.75 25.53 27.10
CA ALA A 238 52.28 24.70 26.03
C ALA A 238 53.40 25.41 25.26
N TYR A 239 53.24 26.71 24.99
CA TYR A 239 54.28 27.50 24.33
C TYR A 239 55.53 27.69 25.20
N LEU A 240 55.38 27.85 26.51
CA LEU A 240 56.52 27.88 27.44
C LEU A 240 57.29 26.55 27.41
N LYS A 241 56.60 25.41 27.54
CA LYS A 241 57.23 24.08 27.45
C LYS A 241 57.89 23.83 26.09
N PHE A 242 57.27 24.30 25.00
CA PHE A 242 57.87 24.27 23.67
C PHE A 242 59.17 25.10 23.59
N MET A 243 59.18 26.30 24.19
CA MET A 243 60.37 27.16 24.23
C MET A 243 61.49 26.58 25.12
N GLU A 244 61.14 25.70 26.06
CA GLU A 244 62.08 24.89 26.86
C GLU A 244 62.59 23.64 26.11
N GLY A 245 62.01 23.32 24.95
CA GLY A 245 62.45 22.25 24.06
C GLY A 245 61.66 20.95 24.15
N GLU A 246 60.50 20.95 24.80
CA GLU A 246 59.57 19.80 24.82
C GLU A 246 58.72 19.75 23.54
N ASP A 247 58.51 18.54 23.00
CA ASP A 247 57.69 18.28 21.80
C ASP A 247 56.35 17.57 22.12
N THR A 248 56.13 17.18 23.37
CA THR A 248 54.91 16.47 23.84
C THR A 248 54.34 17.19 25.06
N PHE A 249 53.03 17.43 25.06
CA PHE A 249 52.37 18.26 26.07
C PHE A 249 51.29 17.52 26.86
N ASP A 250 51.39 16.19 26.96
CA ASP A 250 50.36 15.31 27.55
C ASP A 250 49.88 15.77 28.94
N GLU A 251 50.78 16.27 29.79
CA GLU A 251 50.43 16.81 31.11
C GLU A 251 49.57 18.07 31.01
N VAL A 252 49.94 18.99 30.10
CA VAL A 252 49.22 20.25 29.87
C VAL A 252 47.88 19.98 29.20
N ASP A 253 47.85 19.02 28.26
CA ASP A 253 46.64 18.53 27.59
C ASP A 253 45.65 17.93 28.59
N ASN A 254 46.12 17.05 29.49
CA ASN A 254 45.27 16.44 30.51
C ASN A 254 44.70 17.51 31.47
N VAL A 255 45.48 18.51 31.87
CA VAL A 255 44.99 19.61 32.72
C VAL A 255 43.95 20.46 31.98
N PHE A 256 44.17 20.74 30.69
CA PHE A 256 43.22 21.45 29.84
C PHE A 256 41.91 20.68 29.66
N LEU A 257 41.97 19.39 29.31
CA LEU A 257 40.81 18.52 29.16
C LEU A 257 39.99 18.42 30.45
N ASN A 258 40.63 18.20 31.60
CA ASN A 258 39.94 18.15 32.90
C ASN A 258 39.22 19.48 33.26
N LYS A 259 39.77 20.63 32.84
CA LYS A 259 39.12 21.94 33.03
C LYS A 259 37.98 22.12 32.04
N LEU A 260 38.14 21.62 30.81
CA LEU A 260 37.11 21.63 29.77
C LEU A 260 35.89 20.79 30.17
N ASP A 261 36.10 19.59 30.72
CA ASP A 261 35.03 18.72 31.21
C ASP A 261 34.19 19.40 32.30
N LYS A 262 34.84 20.15 33.19
CA LYS A 262 34.15 20.95 34.21
C LYS A 262 33.37 22.11 33.61
N LEU A 263 33.92 22.79 32.60
CA LEU A 263 33.27 23.92 31.91
C LEU A 263 32.00 23.46 31.16
N TYR A 264 32.08 22.32 30.47
CA TYR A 264 30.92 21.70 29.79
C TYR A 264 29.98 20.95 30.73
N ASN A 265 30.29 20.91 32.03
CA ASN A 265 29.53 20.18 33.05
C ASN A 265 29.25 18.73 32.65
N VAL A 266 30.28 18.06 32.13
CA VAL A 266 30.22 16.69 31.64
C VAL A 266 30.13 15.75 32.84
N ASP A 267 28.98 15.10 32.97
CA ASP A 267 28.78 14.01 33.93
C ASP A 267 29.10 12.69 33.21
N GLU A 268 30.33 12.22 33.40
CA GLU A 268 30.87 11.00 32.78
C GLU A 268 30.02 9.77 33.14
N ALA A 269 29.58 9.66 34.39
CA ALA A 269 28.70 8.57 34.83
C ALA A 269 27.33 8.61 34.15
N ARG A 270 26.79 9.82 33.90
CA ARG A 270 25.54 9.99 33.14
C ARG A 270 25.72 9.68 31.67
N LEU A 271 26.86 10.04 31.07
CA LEU A 271 27.20 9.69 29.68
C LEU A 271 27.28 8.17 29.51
N ASP A 272 28.03 7.48 30.37
CA ASP A 272 28.15 6.02 30.35
C ASP A 272 26.78 5.34 30.49
N LEU A 273 25.95 5.83 31.40
CA LEU A 273 24.59 5.31 31.60
C LEU A 273 23.69 5.57 30.38
N MET A 274 23.89 6.68 29.68
CA MET A 274 23.14 7.03 28.47
C MET A 274 23.62 6.23 27.27
N GLU A 275 24.93 5.97 27.16
CA GLU A 275 25.52 5.08 26.16
C GLU A 275 25.03 3.64 26.36
N GLU A 276 25.03 3.13 27.58
CA GLU A 276 24.52 1.78 27.87
C GLU A 276 23.01 1.68 27.57
N LYS A 277 22.22 2.71 27.91
CA LYS A 277 20.81 2.78 27.50
C LYS A 277 20.66 2.79 25.99
N TYR A 278 21.48 3.56 25.28
CA TYR A 278 21.46 3.62 23.81
C TYR A 278 21.84 2.28 23.20
N ARG A 279 22.83 1.58 23.77
CA ARG A 279 23.24 0.23 23.37
C ARG A 279 22.11 -0.77 23.56
N ILE A 280 21.47 -0.78 24.73
CA ILE A 280 20.31 -1.64 25.02
C ILE A 280 19.16 -1.33 24.05
N LEU A 281 18.85 -0.03 23.86
CA LEU A 281 17.76 0.39 22.98
C LEU A 281 18.06 0.05 21.52
N SER A 282 19.32 0.17 21.07
CA SER A 282 19.75 -0.19 19.71
C SER A 282 19.67 -1.70 19.49
N ILE A 283 20.07 -2.51 20.46
CA ILE A 283 19.91 -3.97 20.40
C ILE A 283 18.43 -4.33 20.36
N GLU A 284 17.59 -3.67 21.16
CA GLU A 284 16.14 -3.87 21.15
C GLU A 284 15.51 -3.40 19.85
N LEU A 285 15.96 -2.29 19.28
CA LEU A 285 15.55 -1.83 17.96
C LEU A 285 15.93 -2.83 16.87
N GLU A 286 17.16 -3.35 16.90
CA GLU A 286 17.62 -4.34 15.92
C GLU A 286 16.88 -5.68 16.09
N ARG A 287 16.56 -6.06 17.34
CA ARG A 287 15.69 -7.20 17.66
C ARG A 287 14.29 -6.97 17.10
N LEU A 288 13.67 -5.84 17.41
CA LEU A 288 12.35 -5.44 16.91
C LEU A 288 12.35 -5.23 15.41
N GLU A 289 13.44 -4.83 14.79
CA GLU A 289 13.55 -4.64 13.34
C GLU A 289 13.72 -5.99 12.63
N LYS A 290 14.48 -6.93 13.21
CA LYS A 290 14.53 -8.32 12.76
C LYS A 290 13.22 -9.05 13.01
N GLU A 291 12.57 -8.81 14.15
CA GLU A 291 11.23 -9.30 14.48
C GLU A 291 10.22 -8.69 13.51
N SER A 292 10.27 -7.38 13.24
CA SER A 292 9.49 -6.60 12.24
C SER A 292 9.70 -7.08 10.79
N HIS A 293 10.94 -7.40 10.40
CA HIS A 293 11.27 -7.98 9.09
C HIS A 293 10.87 -9.47 9.00
N MET A 294 10.72 -10.14 10.13
CA MET A 294 10.13 -11.47 10.27
C MET A 294 8.60 -11.41 10.43
N ASP A 295 7.98 -10.23 10.56
CA ASP A 295 6.74 -10.12 11.33
C ASP A 295 5.48 -10.05 10.51
N HIS A 296 4.49 -10.70 11.11
CA HIS A 296 3.05 -10.60 10.99
C HIS A 296 2.44 -9.76 9.86
N LEU A 297 2.83 -8.51 9.60
CA LEU A 297 2.25 -7.70 8.53
C LEU A 297 2.52 -8.27 7.14
N THR A 298 3.73 -8.74 6.83
CA THR A 298 4.04 -9.40 5.55
C THR A 298 3.34 -10.74 5.44
N THR A 299 3.31 -11.51 6.53
CA THR A 299 2.54 -12.77 6.63
C THR A 299 1.04 -12.54 6.46
N LYS A 300 0.46 -11.51 7.09
CA LYS A 300 -0.94 -11.09 6.96
C LYS A 300 -1.24 -10.51 5.59
N ARG A 301 -0.28 -9.84 4.94
CA ARG A 301 -0.40 -9.41 3.53
C ARG A 301 -0.41 -10.60 2.59
N MET A 302 0.42 -11.62 2.81
CA MET A 302 0.37 -12.88 2.06
C MET A 302 -0.94 -13.64 2.32
N GLU A 303 -1.37 -13.79 3.57
CA GLU A 303 -2.66 -14.42 3.91
C GLU A 303 -3.83 -13.65 3.27
N LYS A 304 -3.82 -12.32 3.33
CA LYS A 304 -4.82 -11.49 2.64
C LYS A 304 -4.83 -11.75 1.13
N MET A 305 -3.64 -11.84 0.52
CA MET A 305 -3.52 -12.12 -0.90
C MET A 305 -4.05 -13.52 -1.25
N GLN A 306 -3.73 -14.53 -0.45
CA GLN A 306 -4.24 -15.90 -0.57
C GLN A 306 -5.76 -15.93 -0.43
N LEU A 307 -6.32 -15.32 0.62
CA LEU A 307 -7.76 -15.20 0.83
C LEU A 307 -8.45 -14.45 -0.30
N GLN A 308 -7.82 -13.43 -0.89
CA GLN A 308 -8.39 -12.74 -2.07
C GLN A 308 -8.42 -13.65 -3.30
N THR A 309 -7.39 -14.47 -3.53
CA THR A 309 -7.42 -15.48 -4.60
C THR A 309 -8.49 -16.52 -4.36
N ASP A 310 -8.65 -17.01 -3.13
CA ASP A 310 -9.66 -18.02 -2.81
C ASP A 310 -11.07 -17.44 -2.88
N LEU A 311 -11.28 -16.19 -2.47
CA LEU A 311 -12.54 -15.48 -2.65
C LEU A 311 -12.89 -15.36 -4.14
N LYS A 312 -11.92 -15.04 -5.01
CA LYS A 312 -12.14 -15.04 -6.46
C LYS A 312 -12.50 -16.43 -6.99
N LYS A 313 -11.83 -17.49 -6.52
CA LYS A 313 -12.16 -18.89 -6.90
C LYS A 313 -13.58 -19.25 -6.47
N LEU A 314 -13.96 -18.94 -5.23
CA LEU A 314 -15.30 -19.18 -4.70
C LEU A 314 -16.36 -18.37 -5.45
N GLN A 315 -16.06 -17.14 -5.85
CA GLN A 315 -16.96 -16.34 -6.70
C GLN A 315 -17.12 -16.95 -8.09
N SER A 316 -16.05 -17.43 -8.72
CA SER A 316 -16.15 -18.13 -10.00
C SER A 316 -16.92 -19.44 -9.88
N TYR A 317 -16.70 -20.19 -8.80
CA TYR A 317 -17.44 -21.42 -8.52
C TYR A 317 -18.92 -21.14 -8.28
N ARG A 318 -19.26 -20.12 -7.48
CA ARG A 318 -20.63 -19.69 -7.27
C ARG A 318 -21.30 -19.26 -8.58
N SER A 319 -20.60 -18.51 -9.42
CA SER A 319 -21.12 -18.12 -10.75
C SER A 319 -21.38 -19.36 -11.65
N SER A 320 -20.56 -20.40 -11.53
CA SER A 320 -20.78 -21.67 -12.24
C SER A 320 -21.95 -22.48 -11.66
N LEU A 321 -22.17 -22.42 -10.34
CA LEU A 321 -23.33 -23.03 -9.71
C LEU A 321 -24.62 -22.28 -10.05
N ASP A 322 -24.59 -20.96 -10.06
CA ASP A 322 -25.74 -20.12 -10.44
C ASP A 322 -26.13 -20.38 -11.90
N SER A 323 -25.15 -20.52 -12.80
CA SER A 323 -25.44 -20.88 -14.21
C SER A 323 -25.95 -22.32 -14.35
N PHE A 324 -25.42 -23.26 -13.57
CA PHE A 324 -25.91 -24.63 -13.52
C PHE A 324 -27.35 -24.71 -12.98
N GLN A 325 -27.65 -23.97 -11.92
CA GLN A 325 -29.00 -23.84 -11.37
C GLN A 325 -29.96 -23.23 -12.39
N ALA A 326 -29.58 -22.14 -13.05
CA ALA A 326 -30.40 -21.53 -14.10
C ALA A 326 -30.68 -22.50 -15.26
N ASN A 327 -29.70 -23.32 -15.65
CA ASN A 327 -29.88 -24.36 -16.66
C ASN A 327 -30.85 -25.46 -16.19
N LEU A 328 -30.78 -25.87 -14.91
CA LEU A 328 -31.72 -26.84 -14.35
C LEU A 328 -33.14 -26.26 -14.24
N GLU A 329 -33.28 -25.01 -13.83
CA GLU A 329 -34.57 -24.31 -13.79
C GLU A 329 -35.17 -24.17 -15.19
N CYS A 330 -34.36 -23.85 -16.21
CA CYS A 330 -34.80 -23.83 -17.60
C CYS A 330 -35.29 -25.20 -18.06
N LYS A 331 -34.53 -26.27 -17.82
CA LYS A 331 -34.94 -27.65 -18.13
C LYS A 331 -36.20 -28.07 -17.37
N TYR A 332 -36.33 -27.66 -16.12
CA TYR A 332 -37.52 -27.94 -15.31
C TYR A 332 -38.74 -27.22 -15.90
N SER A 333 -38.59 -25.95 -16.30
CA SER A 333 -39.65 -25.20 -16.99
C SER A 333 -40.04 -25.88 -18.30
N GLU A 334 -39.06 -26.25 -19.13
CA GLU A 334 -39.30 -26.97 -20.40
C GLU A 334 -40.06 -28.28 -20.17
N MET A 335 -39.62 -29.11 -19.22
CA MET A 335 -40.32 -30.36 -18.88
C MET A 335 -41.72 -30.12 -18.29
N SER A 336 -41.89 -29.05 -17.50
CA SER A 336 -43.20 -28.69 -16.95
C SER A 336 -44.16 -28.25 -18.05
N ASP A 337 -43.68 -27.43 -19.00
CA ASP A 337 -44.46 -26.99 -20.17
C ASP A 337 -44.83 -28.21 -21.04
N GLU A 338 -43.87 -29.12 -21.29
CA GLU A 338 -44.14 -30.37 -22.00
C GLU A 338 -45.20 -31.22 -21.26
N LEU A 339 -45.10 -31.35 -19.94
CA LEU A 339 -46.07 -32.08 -19.13
C LEU A 339 -47.46 -31.45 -19.22
N GLU A 340 -47.57 -30.12 -19.14
CA GLU A 340 -48.84 -29.40 -19.30
C GLU A 340 -49.43 -29.61 -20.70
N THR A 341 -48.60 -29.61 -21.75
CA THR A 341 -49.09 -29.92 -23.11
C THR A 341 -49.57 -31.37 -23.25
N ILE A 342 -48.89 -32.34 -22.61
CA ILE A 342 -49.31 -33.74 -22.60
C ILE A 342 -50.60 -33.92 -21.80
N ASP A 343 -50.73 -33.28 -20.65
CA ASP A 343 -51.95 -33.31 -19.83
C ASP A 343 -53.13 -32.72 -20.59
N SER A 344 -52.94 -31.56 -21.23
CA SER A 344 -53.95 -30.96 -22.11
C SER A 344 -54.34 -31.88 -23.26
N HIS A 345 -53.37 -32.56 -23.89
CA HIS A 345 -53.65 -33.55 -24.91
C HIS A 345 -54.41 -34.76 -24.36
N GLN A 346 -54.05 -35.25 -23.17
CA GLN A 346 -54.75 -36.34 -22.50
C GLN A 346 -56.19 -35.96 -22.16
N GLU A 347 -56.44 -34.74 -21.70
CA GLU A 347 -57.79 -34.23 -21.46
C GLU A 347 -58.60 -34.15 -22.76
N SER A 348 -58.00 -33.66 -23.85
CA SER A 348 -58.64 -33.63 -25.18
C SER A 348 -59.02 -35.04 -25.66
N LEU A 349 -58.13 -36.02 -25.51
CA LEU A 349 -58.38 -37.42 -25.87
C LEU A 349 -59.45 -38.05 -24.98
N LYS A 350 -59.47 -37.74 -23.68
CA LYS A 350 -60.56 -38.16 -22.77
C LYS A 350 -61.89 -37.56 -23.19
N HIS A 351 -61.91 -36.30 -23.60
CA HIS A 351 -63.10 -35.65 -24.11
C HIS A 351 -63.60 -36.35 -25.38
N GLU A 352 -62.73 -36.59 -26.36
CA GLU A 352 -63.05 -37.35 -27.57
C GLU A 352 -63.52 -38.78 -27.26
N GLN A 353 -62.87 -39.47 -26.31
CA GLN A 353 -63.30 -40.79 -25.86
C GLN A 353 -64.72 -40.74 -25.29
N ASN A 354 -65.03 -39.77 -24.45
CA ASN A 354 -66.36 -39.59 -23.88
C ASN A 354 -67.39 -39.25 -24.97
N GLU A 355 -67.04 -38.39 -25.93
CA GLU A 355 -67.91 -38.12 -27.10
C GLU A 355 -68.17 -39.39 -27.91
N LEU A 356 -67.13 -40.17 -28.21
CA LEU A 356 -67.24 -41.43 -28.95
C LEU A 356 -68.07 -42.44 -28.17
N GLN A 357 -67.91 -42.50 -26.85
CA GLN A 357 -68.70 -43.36 -25.98
C GLN A 357 -70.17 -42.93 -25.96
N GLN A 358 -70.47 -41.63 -25.86
CA GLN A 358 -71.84 -41.13 -26.00
C GLN A 358 -72.42 -41.43 -27.39
N ARG A 359 -71.63 -41.32 -28.47
CA ARG A 359 -72.06 -41.71 -29.82
C ARG A 359 -72.35 -43.21 -29.91
N LEU A 360 -71.56 -44.04 -29.23
CA LEU A 360 -71.75 -45.49 -29.17
C LEU A 360 -72.99 -45.87 -28.35
N GLU A 361 -73.21 -45.23 -27.20
CA GLU A 361 -74.42 -45.40 -26.38
C GLU A 361 -75.69 -44.94 -27.10
N ASN A 362 -75.60 -43.88 -27.91
CA ASN A 362 -76.71 -43.38 -28.73
C ASN A 362 -76.88 -44.12 -30.07
N GLN A 363 -75.98 -45.05 -30.41
CA GLN A 363 -76.10 -45.85 -31.63
C GLN A 363 -77.21 -46.90 -31.46
N LYS A 364 -78.22 -46.83 -32.33
CA LYS A 364 -79.40 -47.71 -32.30
C LYS A 364 -79.14 -49.16 -32.75
N LEU A 365 -77.95 -49.46 -33.25
CA LEU A 365 -77.57 -50.76 -33.80
C LEU A 365 -76.38 -51.29 -33.01
N THR A 366 -76.57 -52.44 -32.37
CA THR A 366 -75.53 -53.11 -31.58
C THR A 366 -74.48 -53.69 -32.53
N PRO A 367 -73.21 -53.87 -32.13
CA PRO A 367 -72.24 -54.65 -32.91
C PRO A 367 -72.77 -56.03 -33.33
N ALA A 368 -73.57 -56.68 -32.48
CA ALA A 368 -74.28 -57.91 -32.81
C ALA A 368 -75.34 -57.74 -33.93
N ASP A 369 -76.00 -56.59 -34.01
CA ASP A 369 -76.92 -56.27 -35.11
C ASP A 369 -76.14 -56.01 -36.41
N VAL A 370 -74.97 -55.36 -36.34
CA VAL A 370 -74.06 -55.18 -37.50
C VAL A 370 -73.51 -56.53 -37.98
N GLU A 371 -73.14 -57.43 -37.06
CA GLU A 371 -72.74 -58.79 -37.40
C GLU A 371 -73.88 -59.61 -38.00
N ARG A 372 -75.12 -59.47 -37.49
CA ARG A 372 -76.32 -60.09 -38.06
C ARG A 372 -76.56 -59.56 -39.48
N ILE A 373 -76.54 -58.25 -39.69
CA ILE A 373 -76.69 -57.62 -41.01
C ILE A 373 -75.56 -58.07 -41.95
N ASN A 374 -74.32 -58.15 -41.49
CA ASN A 374 -73.19 -58.63 -42.30
C ASN A 374 -73.26 -60.14 -42.60
N ARG A 375 -73.89 -60.93 -41.71
CA ARG A 375 -74.17 -62.35 -41.95
C ARG A 375 -75.29 -62.50 -42.99
N GLU A 376 -76.41 -61.81 -42.81
CA GLU A 376 -77.51 -61.77 -43.78
C GLU A 376 -77.03 -61.25 -45.14
N LYS A 377 -76.18 -60.20 -45.16
CA LYS A 377 -75.54 -59.70 -46.38
C LYS A 377 -74.67 -60.77 -47.02
N ARG A 378 -73.86 -61.51 -46.26
CA ARG A 378 -73.06 -62.63 -46.80
C ARG A 378 -73.92 -63.76 -47.31
N GLU A 379 -75.00 -64.11 -46.63
CA GLU A 379 -75.96 -65.15 -47.05
C GLU A 379 -76.70 -64.73 -48.33
N LEU A 380 -77.15 -63.48 -48.41
CA LEU A 380 -77.73 -62.89 -49.62
C LEU A 380 -76.70 -62.85 -50.75
N GLN A 381 -75.45 -62.46 -50.47
CA GLN A 381 -74.38 -62.47 -51.46
C GLN A 381 -74.08 -63.90 -51.96
N GLN A 382 -74.08 -64.90 -51.08
CA GLN A 382 -73.94 -66.31 -51.44
C GLN A 382 -75.12 -66.79 -52.29
N THR A 383 -76.34 -66.34 -51.98
CA THR A 383 -77.55 -66.64 -52.74
C THR A 383 -77.54 -65.98 -54.11
N ILE A 384 -77.08 -64.73 -54.21
CA ILE A 384 -76.85 -64.03 -55.47
C ILE A 384 -75.76 -64.75 -56.28
N ASN A 385 -74.69 -65.18 -55.64
CA ASN A 385 -73.61 -65.91 -56.31
C ASN A 385 -74.08 -67.30 -56.79
N SER A 386 -74.92 -68.00 -56.02
CA SER A 386 -75.49 -69.29 -56.44
C SER A 386 -76.50 -69.12 -57.57
N PHE A 387 -77.35 -68.09 -57.53
CA PHE A 387 -78.23 -67.75 -58.66
C PHE A 387 -77.46 -67.29 -59.89
N ASN A 388 -76.42 -66.47 -59.74
CA ASN A 388 -75.55 -66.07 -60.84
C ASN A 388 -74.80 -67.27 -61.43
N LYS A 389 -74.37 -68.23 -60.60
CA LYS A 389 -73.76 -69.48 -61.08
C LYS A 389 -74.79 -70.32 -61.83
N SER A 390 -75.99 -70.51 -61.29
CA SER A 390 -77.07 -71.23 -61.96
C SER A 390 -77.49 -70.55 -63.27
N LEU A 391 -77.48 -69.21 -63.32
CA LEU A 391 -77.77 -68.43 -64.52
C LEU A 391 -76.66 -68.61 -65.55
N LYS A 392 -75.38 -68.51 -65.15
CA LYS A 392 -74.24 -68.81 -66.04
C LYS A 392 -74.26 -70.26 -66.53
N ASP A 393 -74.59 -71.23 -65.68
CA ASP A 393 -74.69 -72.63 -66.06
C ASP A 393 -75.84 -72.84 -67.05
N ALA A 394 -76.98 -72.16 -66.86
CA ALA A 394 -78.12 -72.19 -67.79
C ALA A 394 -77.82 -71.46 -69.12
N GLU A 395 -77.11 -70.32 -69.07
CA GLU A 395 -76.64 -69.61 -70.26
C GLU A 395 -75.60 -70.41 -71.02
N GLN A 396 -74.67 -71.07 -70.33
CA GLN A 396 -73.68 -71.97 -70.92
C GLN A 396 -74.37 -73.20 -71.52
N HIS A 397 -75.38 -73.76 -70.84
CA HIS A 397 -76.18 -74.85 -71.39
C HIS A 397 -76.93 -74.41 -72.65
N LYS A 398 -77.59 -73.25 -72.62
CA LYS A 398 -78.25 -72.66 -73.79
C LYS A 398 -77.27 -72.42 -74.92
N TRP A 399 -76.10 -71.85 -74.64
CA TRP A 399 -75.06 -71.58 -75.63
C TRP A 399 -74.48 -72.87 -76.21
N ASN A 400 -74.26 -73.89 -75.38
CA ASN A 400 -73.81 -75.20 -75.81
C ASN A 400 -74.86 -75.88 -76.70
N GLU A 401 -76.15 -75.78 -76.36
CA GLU A 401 -77.29 -76.22 -77.17
C GLU A 401 -77.35 -75.44 -78.50
N GLU A 402 -77.22 -74.12 -78.50
CA GLU A 402 -77.23 -73.28 -79.71
C GLU A 402 -76.03 -73.57 -80.62
N ILE A 403 -74.83 -73.77 -80.05
CA ILE A 403 -73.64 -74.20 -80.79
C ILE A 403 -73.82 -75.61 -81.33
N ALA A 404 -74.40 -76.52 -80.55
CA ALA A 404 -74.69 -77.87 -81.02
C ALA A 404 -75.69 -77.83 -82.19
N LEU A 405 -76.75 -77.04 -82.09
CA LEU A 405 -77.76 -76.83 -83.14
C LEU A 405 -77.13 -76.22 -84.41
N ALA A 406 -76.30 -75.19 -84.27
CA ALA A 406 -75.60 -74.55 -85.39
C ALA A 406 -74.59 -75.49 -86.07
N LYS A 407 -73.85 -76.28 -85.29
CA LYS A 407 -72.91 -77.29 -85.81
C LYS A 407 -73.62 -78.45 -86.50
N VAL A 408 -74.85 -78.81 -86.08
CA VAL A 408 -75.66 -79.83 -86.75
C VAL A 408 -76.22 -79.30 -88.08
N ASN A 409 -76.76 -78.08 -88.11
CA ASN A 409 -77.27 -77.46 -89.36
C ASN A 409 -76.18 -77.28 -90.42
N GLN A 410 -75.01 -76.76 -90.04
CA GLN A 410 -73.91 -76.55 -91.01
C GLN A 410 -73.37 -77.88 -91.58
N LYS A 411 -73.42 -78.96 -90.81
CA LYS A 411 -73.04 -80.31 -91.28
C LYS A 411 -74.08 -80.93 -92.20
N VAL A 412 -75.38 -80.69 -91.97
CA VAL A 412 -76.47 -81.15 -92.85
C VAL A 412 -76.39 -80.45 -94.21
N GLU A 413 -76.20 -79.14 -94.24
CA GLU A 413 -76.10 -78.35 -95.49
C GLU A 413 -74.90 -78.76 -96.37
N LEU A 414 -73.74 -79.01 -95.77
CA LEU A 414 -72.55 -79.44 -96.54
C LEU A 414 -72.68 -80.87 -97.08
N LYS A 415 -73.39 -81.78 -96.39
CA LYS A 415 -73.62 -83.15 -96.87
C LYS A 415 -74.70 -83.26 -97.95
N VAL A 416 -75.71 -82.39 -97.91
CA VAL A 416 -76.68 -82.21 -99.01
C VAL A 416 -75.96 -81.74 -100.27
N ALA A 417 -75.06 -80.75 -100.16
CA ALA A 417 -74.31 -80.22 -101.31
C ALA A 417 -73.33 -81.23 -101.94
N GLU A 418 -72.67 -82.07 -101.14
CA GLU A 418 -71.79 -83.14 -101.65
C GLU A 418 -72.58 -84.32 -102.26
N TYR A 419 -73.73 -84.70 -101.69
CA TYR A 419 -74.64 -85.71 -102.25
C TYR A 419 -75.19 -85.28 -103.61
N HIS A 420 -75.64 -84.03 -103.74
CA HIS A 420 -76.12 -83.50 -105.03
C HIS A 420 -75.05 -83.44 -106.11
N LYS A 421 -73.77 -83.25 -105.73
CA LYS A 421 -72.64 -83.23 -106.66
C LYS A 421 -72.25 -84.64 -107.11
N LEU A 422 -72.39 -85.66 -106.26
CA LEU A 422 -72.13 -87.06 -106.60
C LEU A 422 -73.29 -87.69 -107.40
N ALA A 423 -74.55 -87.38 -107.05
CA ALA A 423 -75.74 -87.83 -107.77
C ALA A 423 -75.81 -87.29 -109.21
N ARG A 424 -75.29 -86.08 -109.46
CA ARG A 424 -75.09 -85.53 -110.82
C ARG A 424 -74.01 -86.27 -111.62
N LYS A 425 -72.96 -86.79 -110.97
CA LYS A 425 -71.86 -87.49 -111.65
C LYS A 425 -72.18 -88.97 -111.95
N LEU A 426 -73.11 -89.57 -111.21
CA LEU A 426 -73.60 -90.95 -111.38
C LEU A 426 -74.89 -91.05 -112.24
N LYS A 427 -75.25 -89.97 -112.96
CA LYS A 427 -76.45 -89.86 -113.81
C LYS A 427 -77.77 -90.20 -113.09
N LEU A 428 -77.88 -89.76 -111.82
CA LEU A 428 -79.07 -89.92 -110.98
C LEU A 428 -79.79 -88.57 -110.70
N MET A 429 -79.24 -87.46 -111.20
CA MET A 429 -79.86 -86.13 -111.23
C MET A 429 -79.36 -85.35 -112.46
N PRO A 430 -80.20 -84.64 -113.24
CA PRO A 430 -81.62 -84.28 -113.01
C PRO A 430 -82.60 -85.45 -113.20
N GLN A 431 -83.89 -85.29 -112.83
CA GLN A 431 -84.96 -86.33 -112.90
C GLN A 431 -85.08 -87.09 -114.24
N TYR A 432 -84.47 -86.57 -115.30
CA TYR A 432 -84.45 -87.14 -116.66
C TYR A 432 -83.14 -87.85 -117.01
N ALA A 433 -82.24 -88.09 -116.04
CA ALA A 433 -80.96 -88.76 -116.26
C ALA A 433 -81.12 -90.29 -116.30
N GLU A 434 -80.35 -90.96 -117.19
CA GLU A 434 -80.57 -92.36 -117.63
C GLU A 434 -80.75 -93.43 -116.53
N ASN A 435 -80.17 -93.23 -115.34
CA ASN A 435 -80.31 -94.19 -114.23
C ASN A 435 -81.23 -93.69 -113.10
N ALA A 436 -81.85 -92.51 -113.27
CA ALA A 436 -82.62 -91.80 -112.25
C ALA A 436 -84.09 -92.26 -112.12
N GLY A 437 -84.54 -93.26 -112.89
CA GLY A 437 -85.74 -94.07 -112.63
C GLY A 437 -86.99 -93.33 -112.10
N ALA A 438 -87.22 -92.09 -112.56
CA ALA A 438 -88.26 -91.17 -112.06
C ALA A 438 -88.29 -90.94 -110.53
N HIS A 439 -87.16 -91.04 -109.82
CA HIS A 439 -87.05 -90.79 -108.38
C HIS A 439 -86.14 -89.59 -108.08
N ASP A 440 -86.59 -88.75 -107.14
CA ASP A 440 -85.91 -87.51 -106.79
C ASP A 440 -84.80 -87.78 -105.76
N PHE A 441 -83.55 -87.74 -106.22
CA PHE A 441 -82.35 -87.83 -105.40
C PHE A 441 -81.84 -86.44 -104.99
N GLU A 442 -82.72 -85.45 -104.94
CA GLU A 442 -82.43 -84.12 -104.41
C GLU A 442 -82.83 -84.05 -102.93
N ILE A 443 -81.86 -84.19 -102.01
CA ILE A 443 -82.11 -83.87 -100.60
C ILE A 443 -82.41 -82.37 -100.46
N ARG A 444 -83.68 -82.00 -100.28
CA ARG A 444 -84.09 -80.63 -99.94
C ARG A 444 -84.18 -80.48 -98.42
N PRO A 445 -83.67 -79.39 -97.80
CA PRO A 445 -83.54 -79.28 -96.33
C PRO A 445 -84.84 -79.14 -95.52
N PHE A 446 -86.01 -79.51 -96.06
CA PHE A 446 -87.25 -79.47 -95.29
C PHE A 446 -88.21 -80.56 -95.75
N GLU A 447 -87.90 -81.82 -95.38
CA GLU A 447 -88.85 -82.95 -95.28
C GLU A 447 -88.10 -84.15 -94.65
N TRP A 448 -88.01 -84.14 -93.31
CA TRP A 448 -87.31 -85.16 -92.52
C TRP A 448 -88.15 -86.43 -92.32
N GLY A 449 -88.00 -87.39 -93.23
CA GLY A 449 -88.52 -88.73 -93.05
C GLY A 449 -87.60 -89.78 -93.64
N THR A 450 -86.77 -90.39 -92.78
CA THR A 450 -86.07 -91.68 -92.97
C THR A 450 -84.89 -91.82 -93.96
N MET A 451 -83.64 -91.86 -93.46
CA MET A 451 -82.66 -92.88 -93.90
C MET A 451 -81.42 -93.00 -92.98
N VAL A 452 -81.46 -93.97 -92.08
CA VAL A 452 -80.53 -94.26 -90.97
C VAL A 452 -79.26 -95.04 -91.41
N GLN A 453 -78.88 -95.01 -92.69
CA GLN A 453 -77.80 -95.87 -93.23
C GLN A 453 -76.44 -95.20 -93.50
N HIS A 454 -76.27 -93.88 -93.32
CA HIS A 454 -75.00 -93.16 -93.62
C HIS A 454 -73.95 -93.19 -92.48
N LYS A 455 -74.15 -94.11 -91.53
CA LYS A 455 -73.49 -94.24 -90.23
C LYS A 455 -72.00 -94.62 -90.27
N VAL A 456 -71.39 -94.96 -91.40
CA VAL A 456 -70.04 -95.59 -91.39
C VAL A 456 -68.87 -94.59 -91.44
N GLN A 457 -69.09 -93.29 -91.66
CA GLN A 457 -68.02 -92.25 -91.69
C GLN A 457 -67.74 -91.59 -90.32
N ILE A 458 -67.79 -92.43 -89.30
CA ILE A 458 -67.59 -92.17 -87.87
C ILE A 458 -66.11 -91.89 -87.50
N GLN A 459 -65.15 -92.26 -88.33
CA GLN A 459 -63.81 -92.54 -87.80
C GLN A 459 -62.80 -91.36 -87.80
N LYS A 460 -63.11 -90.21 -88.41
CA LYS A 460 -62.17 -89.06 -88.51
C LYS A 460 -62.20 -88.12 -87.29
N PHE A 461 -63.05 -88.37 -86.29
CA PHE A 461 -63.33 -87.43 -85.20
C PHE A 461 -62.38 -87.52 -83.99
N LEU A 462 -61.59 -88.59 -83.87
CA LEU A 462 -60.73 -88.85 -82.70
C LEU A 462 -59.43 -88.01 -82.66
N MET A 463 -58.96 -87.52 -83.82
CA MET A 463 -57.66 -86.85 -83.94
C MET A 463 -57.71 -85.34 -83.63
N LYS A 464 -58.88 -84.81 -83.27
CA LYS A 464 -59.09 -83.39 -82.93
C LYS A 464 -59.05 -83.09 -81.41
N MET A 465 -59.09 -84.12 -80.56
CA MET A 465 -59.22 -83.95 -79.09
C MET A 465 -57.90 -83.66 -78.36
N VAL A 466 -56.74 -83.91 -79.01
CA VAL A 466 -55.41 -83.75 -78.40
C VAL A 466 -54.96 -82.28 -78.33
N GLY A 467 -55.40 -81.44 -79.27
CA GLY A 467 -55.01 -80.02 -79.32
C GLY A 467 -55.66 -79.12 -78.27
N GLU A 468 -56.67 -79.58 -77.55
CA GLU A 468 -57.39 -78.78 -76.54
C GLU A 468 -56.74 -78.86 -75.14
N VAL A 469 -55.79 -79.79 -74.90
CA VAL A 469 -55.12 -79.99 -73.59
C VAL A 469 -53.82 -79.19 -73.45
N GLU A 470 -53.13 -78.87 -74.54
CA GLU A 470 -51.84 -78.18 -74.51
C GLU A 470 -51.95 -76.68 -74.17
N GLU A 471 -53.10 -76.06 -74.44
CA GLU A 471 -53.33 -74.61 -74.21
C GLU A 471 -53.64 -74.26 -72.75
N GLU A 472 -54.16 -75.21 -71.96
CA GLU A 472 -54.45 -75.00 -70.53
C GLU A 472 -53.17 -75.08 -69.67
N ASN A 473 -52.22 -75.93 -70.06
CA ASN A 473 -50.96 -76.14 -69.34
C ASN A 473 -50.03 -74.90 -69.41
N SER A 474 -50.10 -74.13 -70.49
CA SER A 474 -49.37 -72.86 -70.65
C SER A 474 -49.91 -71.73 -69.75
N ARG A 475 -51.15 -71.81 -69.25
CA ARG A 475 -51.73 -70.79 -68.35
C ARG A 475 -51.30 -71.01 -66.90
N PHE A 476 -51.22 -72.26 -66.44
CA PHE A 476 -50.79 -72.59 -65.08
C PHE A 476 -49.30 -72.36 -64.85
N THR A 477 -48.46 -72.56 -65.87
CA THR A 477 -47.02 -72.31 -65.81
C THR A 477 -46.69 -70.82 -65.60
N ASN A 478 -47.42 -69.91 -66.25
CA ASN A 478 -47.22 -68.47 -66.08
C ASN A 478 -47.65 -67.95 -64.69
N MET A 479 -48.69 -68.54 -64.08
CA MET A 479 -49.11 -68.18 -62.71
C MET A 479 -48.09 -68.62 -61.66
N LYS A 480 -47.46 -69.79 -61.86
CA LYS A 480 -46.43 -70.32 -60.97
C LYS A 480 -45.19 -69.40 -60.93
N LEU A 481 -44.72 -68.94 -62.09
CA LEU A 481 -43.56 -68.04 -62.19
C LEU A 481 -43.77 -66.72 -61.44
N SER A 482 -44.96 -66.10 -61.56
CA SER A 482 -45.28 -64.86 -60.85
C SER A 482 -45.30 -65.01 -59.32
N LEU A 483 -45.70 -66.19 -58.82
CA LEU A 483 -45.69 -66.50 -57.39
C LEU A 483 -44.26 -66.76 -56.87
N GLU A 484 -43.40 -67.40 -57.67
CA GLU A 484 -41.99 -67.61 -57.34
C GLU A 484 -41.21 -66.28 -57.28
N GLU A 485 -41.45 -65.35 -58.21
CA GLU A 485 -40.84 -64.01 -58.20
C GLU A 485 -41.23 -63.20 -56.94
N PHE A 486 -42.51 -63.24 -56.54
CA PHE A 486 -42.95 -62.56 -55.31
C PHE A 486 -42.33 -63.18 -54.05
N TYR A 487 -42.18 -64.50 -54.02
CA TYR A 487 -41.55 -65.20 -52.91
C TYR A 487 -40.06 -64.84 -52.77
N GLU A 488 -39.33 -64.77 -53.88
CA GLU A 488 -37.92 -64.33 -53.88
C GLU A 488 -37.79 -62.86 -53.42
N GLN A 489 -38.69 -61.98 -53.85
CA GLN A 489 -38.69 -60.57 -53.41
C GLN A 489 -38.93 -60.44 -51.91
N VAL A 490 -39.90 -61.18 -51.35
CA VAL A 490 -40.15 -61.20 -49.90
C VAL A 490 -38.95 -61.82 -49.15
N GLY A 491 -38.32 -62.86 -49.71
CA GLY A 491 -37.11 -63.47 -49.18
C GLY A 491 -35.93 -62.49 -49.07
N SER A 492 -35.71 -61.67 -50.11
CA SER A 492 -34.69 -60.61 -50.09
C SER A 492 -34.98 -59.57 -49.01
N ASN A 493 -36.23 -59.10 -48.91
CA ASN A 493 -36.63 -58.13 -47.89
C ASN A 493 -36.44 -58.65 -46.45
N ILE A 494 -36.72 -59.94 -46.22
CA ILE A 494 -36.49 -60.57 -44.91
C ILE A 494 -34.99 -60.64 -44.59
N LEU A 495 -34.14 -60.96 -45.58
CA LEU A 495 -32.69 -61.01 -45.39
C LEU A 495 -32.12 -59.62 -45.05
N ASP A 496 -32.56 -58.58 -45.76
CA ASP A 496 -32.15 -57.20 -45.50
C ASP A 496 -32.56 -56.76 -44.10
N LYS A 497 -33.81 -57.03 -43.70
CA LYS A 497 -34.29 -56.72 -42.33
C LYS A 497 -33.57 -57.53 -41.26
N SER A 498 -33.19 -58.77 -41.53
CA SER A 498 -32.37 -59.59 -40.63
C SER A 498 -30.97 -58.99 -40.45
N ASN A 499 -30.38 -58.43 -41.50
CA ASN A 499 -29.08 -57.76 -41.42
C ASN A 499 -29.17 -56.43 -40.65
N ASP A 500 -30.23 -55.64 -40.88
CA ASP A 500 -30.52 -54.42 -40.10
C ASP A 500 -30.60 -54.74 -38.60
N LEU A 501 -31.33 -55.80 -38.22
CA LEU A 501 -31.46 -56.24 -36.82
C LEU A 501 -30.13 -56.67 -36.22
N LYS A 502 -29.26 -57.35 -36.97
CA LYS A 502 -27.90 -57.72 -36.50
C LYS A 502 -27.05 -56.47 -36.24
N ASN A 503 -27.09 -55.49 -37.15
CA ASN A 503 -26.36 -54.24 -36.98
C ASN A 503 -26.87 -53.45 -35.76
N LEU A 504 -28.19 -53.38 -35.58
CA LEU A 504 -28.78 -52.71 -34.42
C LEU A 504 -28.40 -53.40 -33.09
N LYS A 505 -28.40 -54.74 -33.05
CA LYS A 505 -27.94 -55.50 -31.87
C LYS A 505 -26.46 -55.24 -31.54
N GLU A 506 -25.60 -55.15 -32.55
CA GLU A 506 -24.19 -54.82 -32.33
C GLU A 506 -23.99 -53.38 -31.86
N GLN A 507 -24.82 -52.43 -32.33
CA GLN A 507 -24.81 -51.06 -31.82
C GLN A 507 -25.26 -51.00 -30.36
N ILE A 508 -26.33 -51.72 -29.99
CA ILE A 508 -26.78 -51.83 -28.59
C ILE A 508 -25.65 -52.39 -27.72
N ARG A 509 -25.02 -53.51 -28.14
CA ARG A 509 -23.89 -54.12 -27.42
C ARG A 509 -22.75 -53.14 -27.18
N LYS A 510 -22.39 -52.33 -28.18
CA LYS A 510 -21.33 -51.31 -28.04
C LYS A 510 -21.71 -50.18 -27.10
N VAL A 511 -22.99 -49.82 -27.04
CA VAL A 511 -23.48 -48.80 -26.09
C VAL A 511 -23.47 -49.36 -24.68
N ASP A 512 -23.91 -50.61 -24.48
CA ASP A 512 -23.85 -51.28 -23.18
C ASP A 512 -22.41 -51.40 -22.67
N GLU A 513 -21.45 -51.83 -23.51
CA GLU A 513 -20.03 -51.91 -23.14
C GLU A 513 -19.43 -50.55 -22.75
N ARG A 514 -19.86 -49.47 -23.41
CA ARG A 514 -19.44 -48.10 -23.05
C ARG A 514 -20.05 -47.68 -21.72
N LEU A 515 -21.34 -47.95 -21.52
CA LEU A 515 -22.02 -47.62 -20.28
C LEU A 515 -21.41 -48.37 -19.09
N ASP A 516 -21.06 -49.65 -19.25
CA ASP A 516 -20.36 -50.43 -18.23
C ASP A 516 -18.95 -49.87 -17.95
N SER A 517 -18.22 -49.44 -18.98
CA SER A 517 -16.90 -48.82 -18.83
C SER A 517 -16.99 -47.48 -18.10
N ASP A 518 -17.90 -46.61 -18.54
CA ASP A 518 -18.16 -45.32 -17.91
C ASP A 518 -18.58 -45.53 -16.44
N MET A 519 -19.47 -46.48 -16.15
CA MET A 519 -19.88 -46.80 -14.77
C MET A 519 -18.71 -47.23 -13.88
N GLN A 520 -17.75 -48.00 -14.41
CA GLN A 520 -16.54 -48.37 -13.67
C GLN A 520 -15.62 -47.16 -13.44
N GLU A 521 -15.47 -46.28 -14.43
CA GLU A 521 -14.71 -45.03 -14.29
C GLU A 521 -15.34 -44.12 -13.22
N TRP A 522 -16.66 -43.91 -13.26
CA TRP A 522 -17.37 -43.13 -12.23
C TRP A 522 -17.22 -43.73 -10.83
N ALA A 523 -17.28 -45.06 -10.70
CA ALA A 523 -17.09 -45.74 -9.41
C ALA A 523 -15.65 -45.58 -8.87
N GLN A 524 -14.66 -45.64 -9.75
CA GLN A 524 -13.26 -45.41 -9.38
C GLN A 524 -13.02 -43.95 -8.99
N GLU A 525 -13.55 -43.00 -9.76
CA GLU A 525 -13.48 -41.58 -9.42
C GLU A 525 -14.15 -41.30 -8.08
N GLU A 526 -15.34 -41.85 -7.81
CA GLU A 526 -16.03 -41.71 -6.52
C GLU A 526 -15.17 -42.25 -5.36
N GLN A 527 -14.49 -43.38 -5.56
CA GLN A 527 -13.57 -43.94 -4.56
C GLN A 527 -12.35 -43.04 -4.33
N ASP A 528 -11.76 -42.48 -5.40
CA ASP A 528 -10.61 -41.58 -5.33
C ASP A 528 -10.99 -40.26 -4.63
N TRP A 529 -12.15 -39.69 -4.98
CA TRP A 529 -12.70 -38.50 -4.30
C TRP A 529 -12.99 -38.78 -2.82
N ALA A 530 -13.53 -39.96 -2.47
CA ALA A 530 -13.77 -40.33 -1.08
C ALA A 530 -12.45 -40.42 -0.29
N ALA A 531 -11.39 -40.99 -0.89
CA ALA A 531 -10.08 -41.08 -0.27
C ALA A 531 -9.42 -39.70 -0.09
N GLU A 532 -9.54 -38.81 -1.08
CA GLU A 532 -9.04 -37.43 -0.98
C GLU A 532 -9.79 -36.65 0.10
N MET A 533 -11.11 -36.77 0.17
CA MET A 533 -11.93 -36.15 1.21
C MET A 533 -11.55 -36.64 2.61
N GLU A 534 -11.26 -37.94 2.79
CA GLU A 534 -10.79 -38.47 4.07
C GLU A 534 -9.40 -37.94 4.45
N SER A 535 -8.48 -37.85 3.48
CA SER A 535 -7.15 -37.27 3.68
C SER A 535 -7.23 -35.80 4.11
N GLU A 536 -8.03 -34.99 3.41
CA GLU A 536 -8.22 -33.57 3.73
C GLU A 536 -8.92 -33.39 5.09
N GLU A 537 -9.90 -34.22 5.43
CA GLU A 537 -10.55 -34.19 6.74
C GLU A 537 -9.57 -34.53 7.87
N ASN A 538 -8.66 -35.49 7.64
CA ASN A 538 -7.59 -35.82 8.57
C ASN A 538 -6.58 -34.66 8.71
N HIS A 539 -6.23 -34.00 7.61
CA HIS A 539 -5.38 -32.82 7.62
C HIS A 539 -6.02 -31.67 8.41
N ARG A 540 -7.32 -31.41 8.18
CA ARG A 540 -8.13 -30.43 8.91
C ARG A 540 -8.14 -30.71 10.41
N LYS A 541 -8.34 -31.96 10.81
CA LYS A 541 -8.29 -32.37 12.24
C LYS A 541 -6.92 -32.12 12.86
N LEU A 542 -5.83 -32.40 12.13
CA LEU A 542 -4.47 -32.16 12.62
C LEU A 542 -4.18 -30.66 12.81
N LEU A 543 -4.56 -29.84 11.82
CA LEU A 543 -4.48 -28.38 11.90
C LEU A 543 -5.28 -27.84 13.08
N GLN A 544 -6.52 -28.30 13.25
CA GLN A 544 -7.37 -27.91 14.38
C GLN A 544 -6.72 -28.24 15.73
N LYS A 545 -6.09 -29.42 15.84
CA LYS A 545 -5.37 -29.81 17.07
C LYS A 545 -4.16 -28.90 17.33
N LYS A 546 -3.39 -28.52 16.30
CA LYS A 546 -2.27 -27.58 16.44
C LYS A 546 -2.72 -26.19 16.86
N VAL A 547 -3.79 -25.68 16.27
CA VAL A 547 -4.37 -24.38 16.63
C VAL A 547 -4.84 -24.38 18.08
N ASN A 548 -5.54 -25.42 18.52
CA ASN A 548 -5.99 -25.53 19.91
C ASN A 548 -4.80 -25.59 20.89
N TYR A 549 -3.75 -26.35 20.58
CA TYR A 549 -2.54 -26.38 21.41
C TYR A 549 -1.88 -25.00 21.52
N GLY A 550 -1.70 -24.31 20.40
CA GLY A 550 -1.14 -22.95 20.41
C GLY A 550 -2.01 -21.94 21.15
N TYR A 551 -3.34 -22.07 21.05
CA TYR A 551 -4.28 -21.27 21.82
C TYR A 551 -4.14 -21.52 23.32
N ASP A 552 -4.09 -22.78 23.75
CA ASP A 552 -3.94 -23.14 25.17
C ASP A 552 -2.61 -22.63 25.74
N GLU A 553 -1.51 -22.73 24.97
CA GLU A 553 -0.21 -22.18 25.34
C GLU A 553 -0.25 -20.65 25.50
N ALA A 554 -0.86 -19.94 24.54
CA ALA A 554 -1.01 -18.49 24.61
C ALA A 554 -1.86 -18.04 25.81
N VAL A 555 -2.94 -18.78 26.11
CA VAL A 555 -3.79 -18.53 27.30
C VAL A 555 -3.00 -18.75 28.59
N GLN A 556 -2.14 -19.78 28.66
CA GLN A 556 -1.28 -20.00 29.82
C GLN A 556 -0.25 -18.88 29.99
N GLN A 557 0.41 -18.44 28.90
CA GLN A 557 1.34 -17.32 28.96
C GLN A 557 0.66 -16.02 29.39
N LEU A 558 -0.54 -15.73 28.88
CA LEU A 558 -1.33 -14.58 29.32
C LEU A 558 -1.63 -14.64 30.82
N LYS A 559 -2.03 -15.82 31.32
CA LYS A 559 -2.31 -16.01 32.75
C LYS A 559 -1.06 -15.78 33.62
N LEU A 560 0.11 -16.28 33.19
CA LEU A 560 1.37 -16.04 33.88
C LEU A 560 1.76 -14.56 33.87
N ALA A 561 1.63 -13.88 32.73
CA ALA A 561 1.90 -12.45 32.61
C ALA A 561 0.97 -11.61 33.49
N GLN A 562 -0.32 -11.97 33.57
CA GLN A 562 -1.28 -11.31 34.48
C GLN A 562 -0.90 -11.50 35.95
N GLN A 563 -0.43 -12.68 36.34
CA GLN A 563 0.04 -12.92 37.70
C GLN A 563 1.29 -12.09 38.03
N GLN A 564 2.26 -12.05 37.11
CA GLN A 564 3.47 -11.22 37.26
C GLN A 564 3.12 -9.74 37.38
N TYR A 565 2.21 -9.24 36.53
CA TYR A 565 1.71 -7.87 36.62
C TYR A 565 1.12 -7.56 37.99
N HIS A 566 0.31 -8.47 38.54
CA HIS A 566 -0.31 -8.27 39.86
C HIS A 566 0.72 -8.22 41.00
N LEU A 567 1.77 -9.05 40.92
CA LEU A 567 2.88 -9.05 41.87
C LEU A 567 3.65 -7.73 41.83
N VAL A 568 4.05 -7.28 40.63
CA VAL A 568 4.76 -6.01 40.44
C VAL A 568 3.90 -4.85 40.94
N LEU A 569 2.60 -4.84 40.63
CA LEU A 569 1.68 -3.80 41.10
C LEU A 569 1.61 -3.76 42.64
N GLN A 570 1.61 -4.92 43.30
CA GLN A 570 1.63 -5.02 44.76
C GLN A 570 2.96 -4.51 45.34
N GLU A 571 4.08 -4.91 44.76
CA GLU A 571 5.42 -4.47 45.18
C GLU A 571 5.58 -2.95 45.02
N THR A 572 5.24 -2.40 43.86
CA THR A 572 5.27 -0.93 43.63
C THR A 572 4.33 -0.18 44.57
N ASN A 573 3.17 -0.75 44.93
CA ASN A 573 2.29 -0.15 45.92
C ASN A 573 2.92 -0.12 47.31
N GLU A 574 3.61 -1.18 47.69
CA GLU A 574 4.29 -1.26 48.98
C GLU A 574 5.49 -0.32 49.04
N GLU A 575 6.30 -0.26 47.98
CA GLU A 575 7.37 0.74 47.85
C GLU A 575 6.84 2.17 47.90
N ARG A 576 5.72 2.46 47.23
CA ARG A 576 5.09 3.79 47.35
C ARG A 576 4.67 4.10 48.78
N ARG A 577 4.15 3.12 49.52
CA ARG A 577 3.80 3.30 50.94
C ARG A 577 5.03 3.53 51.81
N THR A 578 6.12 2.79 51.60
CA THR A 578 7.35 2.97 52.38
C THR A 578 7.97 4.34 52.11
N VAL A 579 8.03 4.77 50.84
CA VAL A 579 8.49 6.12 50.47
C VAL A 579 7.62 7.20 51.10
N ALA A 580 6.29 7.08 51.03
CA ALA A 580 5.36 8.02 51.65
C ALA A 580 5.54 8.10 53.18
N ASN A 581 5.70 6.96 53.85
CA ASN A 581 5.95 6.90 55.29
C ASN A 581 7.30 7.54 55.67
N ASN A 582 8.34 7.29 54.87
CA ASN A 582 9.65 7.91 55.07
C ASN A 582 9.57 9.44 54.91
N LEU A 583 8.91 9.93 53.87
CA LEU A 583 8.65 11.36 53.66
C LEU A 583 7.87 11.99 54.82
N ALA A 584 6.82 11.33 55.30
CA ALA A 584 6.05 11.79 56.45
C ALA A 584 6.92 11.87 57.72
N SER A 585 7.80 10.89 57.95
CA SER A 585 8.75 10.89 59.07
C SER A 585 9.76 12.05 58.97
N VAL A 586 10.33 12.29 57.79
CA VAL A 586 11.25 13.42 57.54
C VAL A 586 10.55 14.75 57.76
N PHE A 587 9.35 14.94 57.22
CA PHE A 587 8.56 16.16 57.45
C PHE A 587 8.23 16.36 58.92
N THR A 588 7.86 15.30 59.64
CA THR A 588 7.59 15.37 61.09
C THR A 588 8.85 15.78 61.85
N THR A 589 10.01 15.23 61.49
CA THR A 589 11.30 15.57 62.11
C THR A 589 11.69 17.02 61.83
N ALA A 590 11.52 17.48 60.59
CA ALA A 590 11.78 18.86 60.20
C ALA A 590 10.84 19.85 60.93
N ALA A 591 9.54 19.52 61.02
CA ALA A 591 8.57 20.32 61.76
C ALA A 591 8.90 20.39 63.25
N ASN A 592 9.31 19.27 63.86
CA ASN A 592 9.76 19.24 65.25
C ASN A 592 11.01 20.11 65.46
N HIS A 593 12.01 20.02 64.57
CA HIS A 593 13.21 20.84 64.64
C HIS A 593 12.89 22.34 64.47
N LEU A 594 11.99 22.68 63.54
CA LEU A 594 11.52 24.04 63.34
C LEU A 594 10.86 24.59 64.61
N SER A 595 9.96 23.82 65.22
CA SER A 595 9.30 24.20 66.48
C SER A 595 10.29 24.38 67.64
N ILE A 596 11.31 23.52 67.75
CA ILE A 596 12.39 23.68 68.74
C ILE A 596 13.18 24.96 68.47
N THR A 597 13.50 25.25 67.21
CA THR A 597 14.27 26.43 66.80
C THR A 597 13.49 27.71 67.06
N GLU A 598 12.21 27.76 66.71
CA GLU A 598 11.31 28.87 67.03
C GLU A 598 11.29 29.14 68.54
N LYS A 599 11.10 28.10 69.36
CA LYS A 599 11.11 28.23 70.82
C LYS A 599 12.45 28.72 71.38
N CYS A 600 13.57 28.25 70.83
CA CYS A 600 14.92 28.74 71.19
C CYS A 600 15.10 30.22 70.82
N SER A 601 14.60 30.62 69.64
CA SER A 601 14.65 32.00 69.17
C SER A 601 13.80 32.93 70.05
N GLU A 602 12.59 32.49 70.42
CA GLU A 602 11.71 33.21 71.36
C GLU A 602 12.36 33.38 72.75
N ASP A 603 13.05 32.37 73.27
CA ASP A 603 13.77 32.47 74.55
C ASP A 603 14.97 33.43 74.45
N LEU A 604 15.75 33.35 73.36
CA LEU A 604 16.83 34.30 73.06
C LEU A 604 16.31 35.74 72.97
N HIS A 605 15.22 35.95 72.24
CA HIS A 605 14.56 37.25 72.12
C HIS A 605 14.12 37.77 73.50
N SER A 606 13.49 36.92 74.30
CA SER A 606 13.06 37.24 75.67
C SER A 606 14.23 37.55 76.62
N ARG A 607 15.40 36.92 76.42
CA ARG A 607 16.63 37.23 77.16
C ARG A 607 17.24 38.55 76.74
N VAL A 608 17.33 38.80 75.43
CA VAL A 608 17.83 40.07 74.88
C VAL A 608 16.97 41.23 75.35
N GLN A 609 15.64 41.10 75.30
CA GLN A 609 14.73 42.14 75.75
C GLN A 609 14.85 42.43 77.26
N ARG A 610 15.08 41.41 78.09
CA ARG A 610 15.40 41.61 79.51
C ARG A 610 16.71 42.37 79.73
N VAL A 611 17.75 42.07 78.94
CA VAL A 611 19.04 42.79 79.02
C VAL A 611 18.89 44.24 78.58
N PHE A 612 18.18 44.49 77.49
CA PHE A 612 17.88 45.85 77.03
C PHE A 612 17.07 46.64 78.08
N SER A 613 16.00 46.05 78.62
CA SER A 613 15.19 46.71 79.66
C SER A 613 16.03 47.05 80.89
N LYS A 614 16.92 46.14 81.31
CA LYS A 614 17.83 46.38 82.44
C LYS A 614 18.88 47.46 82.12
N ALA A 615 19.41 47.49 80.90
CA ALA A 615 20.33 48.53 80.48
C ALA A 615 19.66 49.92 80.44
N GLU A 616 18.40 50.00 79.98
CA GLU A 616 17.60 51.23 80.05
C GLU A 616 17.38 51.68 81.50
N GLU A 617 17.02 50.76 82.40
CA GLU A 617 16.89 51.06 83.85
C GLU A 617 18.21 51.58 84.45
N ASP A 618 19.33 50.94 84.12
CA ASP A 618 20.66 51.34 84.59
C ASP A 618 21.10 52.71 84.03
N ASP A 619 20.82 53.00 82.75
CA ASP A 619 21.09 54.31 82.11
C ASP A 619 20.17 55.42 82.66
N GLU A 620 18.91 55.12 82.94
CA GLU A 620 17.95 56.02 83.59
C GLU A 620 18.44 56.36 85.01
N ALA A 621 18.89 55.35 85.77
CA ALA A 621 19.46 55.52 87.10
C ALA A 621 20.76 56.33 87.07
N ALA A 622 21.66 56.08 86.11
CA ALA A 622 22.89 56.84 85.90
C ALA A 622 22.59 58.31 85.54
N SER A 623 21.62 58.55 84.66
CA SER A 623 21.13 59.88 84.27
C SER A 623 20.51 60.63 85.45
N GLN A 624 19.76 59.93 86.31
CA GLN A 624 19.20 60.51 87.53
C GLN A 624 20.30 60.91 88.53
N LYS A 625 21.30 60.04 88.71
CA LYS A 625 22.48 60.33 89.55
C LYS A 625 23.29 61.52 89.02
N LEU A 626 23.47 61.64 87.69
CA LEU A 626 24.09 62.81 87.03
C LEU A 626 23.28 64.09 87.23
N ARG A 627 21.95 64.00 87.17
CA ARG A 627 21.06 65.14 87.46
C ARG A 627 21.19 65.59 88.92
N GLU A 628 21.30 64.66 89.86
CA GLU A 628 21.50 64.96 91.28
C GLU A 628 22.88 65.57 91.56
N THR A 629 23.95 65.05 90.95
CA THR A 629 25.29 65.65 91.10
C THR A 629 25.36 67.03 90.45
N SER A 630 24.75 67.23 89.28
CA SER A 630 24.63 68.55 88.65
C SER A 630 23.87 69.55 89.53
N LYS A 631 22.73 69.14 90.13
CA LYS A 631 22.01 69.96 91.12
C LYS A 631 22.87 70.31 92.33
N SER A 632 23.65 69.36 92.85
CA SER A 632 24.60 69.59 93.94
C SER A 632 25.70 70.60 93.56
N PHE A 633 26.27 70.49 92.35
CA PHE A 633 27.24 71.46 91.84
C PHE A 633 26.65 72.84 91.62
N ILE A 634 25.43 72.94 91.08
CA ILE A 634 24.70 74.22 90.93
C ILE A 634 24.42 74.85 92.31
N SER A 635 24.00 74.05 93.29
CA SER A 635 23.80 74.53 94.66
C SER A 635 25.09 75.04 95.31
N LYS A 636 26.24 74.42 95.02
CA LYS A 636 27.56 74.91 95.47
C LYS A 636 28.01 76.17 94.72
N ALA A 637 27.76 76.25 93.42
CA ALA A 637 28.12 77.42 92.61
C ALA A 637 27.29 78.67 92.98
N ASN A 638 26.02 78.50 93.36
CA ASN A 638 25.15 79.58 93.83
C ASN A 638 25.43 80.01 95.29
N SER A 639 26.37 79.34 95.98
CA SER A 639 26.79 79.65 97.36
C SER A 639 28.15 80.36 97.44
N LEU A 640 28.75 80.65 96.28
CA LEU A 640 29.88 81.57 96.06
C LEU A 640 29.32 82.91 95.57
#